data_AF-A0A9L0K7I5-F1
#
_entry.id   AF-A0A9L0K7I5-F1
#
_cell.length_a   1.000
_cell.length_b   1.000
_cell.length_c   1.000
_cell.angle_alpha   90.00
_cell.angle_beta   90.00
_cell.angle_gamma   90.00
#
_symmetry.space_group_name_H-M   'P 1'
#
loop_
_entity.id
_entity.type
_entity.pdbx_description
1 polymer ?
#
loop_
_entity_poly.entity_id
_entity_poly.type
_entity_poly.pdbx_seq_one_letter_code
_entity_poly.pdbx_strand_id
1 'polypeptide(L)'
;MARPVRGALGAPRRSPCLLLGLLLLLLLLEPATATATAGPRSPCPAACTCLGDSLDCGGRGLAALPGDLPAWTRSLNLSYNRLSEIDPAGFEDLPNLQEVYLNNNELTAIPSLGAASSHIVSLFLQHNKIRSVEGSQLKAYLSLEVLDLSSNNITEIRSACFPLGLPIKELNLASNRIGTLESGAFDGLSRSLLTLRLSKNRITQLPVKAFKLPRLTQLHLEYNSLVEVNSGSLYGLTALHQLHLSNNSISRINRDGWSFCQKLHELILSFNNLTRLDEESLADLSSLSILRLSHNSISHIAEGAFKGLKNLHVLDLDHNDISGTIEDTSGAFTGLDSLSKLTLFGNKIKSVAKRAFSGLEGLEHLNLGENAIRSVQFDAFVKMKNLKELHISSDSFLCDCQLKWLPPWLLSRMLQTFVTATCAHPESLKGQSIFSVPPESFVCDDLPKPQIITQPETTIAVVGKDIRFTCSAASSSSSPMTFAWKKDNEVLANADMENFAHVRAQDGEVMEYTTILHLRHVTFGHEGRYQCVITNHFGSTYSHKARLTVNVLPSFTKMPHDIAIRTGTMARLECAATGHPNPQIAWQKDGGTDFPAARERRMHVMPDDDVFFITDVKIDDMGVYSCTAQNLAGSISANATLTVLETPSLVVPLEDRVVSVGETVALQCKATGSPPPRITWLKGDHPLSLTERHHFTPGNQLLVVQNVVAEDAGRYTCEMSNALGTERAHSQLSILPTPGCRKDGTTVGIFTIAVVCSIVLTSLVWVCIIYQTRKKSEEYSVTNTDETIVPPDVPSYLSSQGTLSDRQETVVRTEGGHQANGHIESNGICPRDASLFPEVDAHGITCRPPKLCVGYNKEPWKVMEKADGMRGPQKMEPSGPAVCGDCNTEMDSYSKEQAFCPQPVSRDSTQPGTLSSQEPSRSDREHSPHQLNSGTIDGSHTNCRGSLYPSNHDRMLTSLKKKPGAPLDGKGASSWTLARLCEPDTIDLQPSSTLTPGSPELTEASSAFPPVPSEGQHLLLSNGHFPKACDSSPESTPLTGQLPGKRSVPLLFAPKI
;
A
#
# COMPACT_ATOMS: atom_id res chain seq x y z
N MET A 1 14.99 52.62 -45.25
CA MET A 1 16.33 53.22 -45.39
C MET A 1 17.38 52.19 -44.96
N ALA A 2 18.65 52.29 -45.41
CA ALA A 2 19.89 51.67 -44.87
C ALA A 2 19.85 50.21 -44.33
N ARG A 3 20.64 49.21 -44.76
CA ARG A 3 21.84 49.09 -45.64
C ARG A 3 23.13 49.83 -45.18
N PRO A 4 24.35 49.31 -45.47
CA PRO A 4 25.23 48.84 -44.37
C PRO A 4 26.74 49.18 -44.51
N VAL A 5 27.55 48.77 -43.53
CA VAL A 5 29.03 48.76 -43.53
C VAL A 5 29.51 47.47 -42.82
N ARG A 6 30.41 46.56 -43.24
CA ARG A 6 31.60 46.45 -44.15
C ARG A 6 32.98 46.55 -43.46
N GLY A 7 33.90 45.63 -43.83
CA GLY A 7 35.32 45.58 -43.42
C GLY A 7 35.61 44.45 -42.40
N ALA A 8 36.28 43.31 -42.65
CA ALA A 8 37.06 42.73 -43.77
C ALA A 8 38.61 42.81 -43.67
N LEU A 9 39.26 41.72 -44.15
CA LEU A 9 40.71 41.46 -44.35
C LEU A 9 41.55 41.09 -43.10
N GLY A 10 42.42 40.06 -43.25
CA GLY A 10 43.43 39.68 -42.24
C GLY A 10 43.75 38.17 -42.15
N ALA A 11 44.41 37.59 -43.17
CA ALA A 11 44.96 36.22 -43.09
C ALA A 11 46.41 36.22 -42.60
N PRO A 12 46.87 35.11 -41.99
CA PRO A 12 48.12 34.51 -42.45
C PRO A 12 48.02 33.00 -42.71
N ARG A 13 48.95 32.50 -43.53
CA ARG A 13 49.07 31.08 -43.95
C ARG A 13 49.98 30.30 -43.01
N ARG A 14 49.71 28.99 -42.82
CA ARG A 14 50.68 27.89 -43.10
C ARG A 14 50.02 26.50 -43.01
N SER A 15 50.07 25.80 -44.15
CA SER A 15 50.06 24.33 -44.36
C SER A 15 49.14 23.41 -43.54
N PRO A 16 48.41 22.53 -44.23
CA PRO A 16 48.97 21.18 -44.38
C PRO A 16 49.24 20.78 -45.84
N CYS A 17 50.28 19.97 -46.04
CA CYS A 17 50.53 19.20 -47.26
C CYS A 17 50.34 17.70 -46.96
N LEU A 18 50.43 16.85 -48.00
CA LEU A 18 50.26 15.38 -47.92
C LEU A 18 48.83 14.88 -47.65
N LEU A 19 47.88 15.37 -48.46
CA LEU A 19 46.63 14.65 -48.76
C LEU A 19 46.36 14.55 -50.28
N LEU A 20 47.41 14.71 -51.10
CA LEU A 20 47.50 14.21 -52.47
C LEU A 20 48.66 13.20 -52.52
N GLY A 21 48.34 11.92 -52.42
CA GLY A 21 49.33 10.83 -52.36
C GLY A 21 48.76 9.42 -52.23
N LEU A 22 47.44 9.28 -52.07
CA LEU A 22 46.77 7.98 -51.83
C LEU A 22 45.50 7.79 -52.68
N LEU A 23 45.38 8.56 -53.78
CA LEU A 23 44.30 8.42 -54.77
C LEU A 23 44.82 8.23 -56.21
N LEU A 24 46.13 8.01 -56.38
CA LEU A 24 46.77 7.75 -57.68
C LEU A 24 47.60 6.44 -57.68
N LEU A 25 47.37 5.56 -56.70
CA LEU A 25 48.02 4.25 -56.58
C LEU A 25 47.01 3.07 -56.69
N LEU A 26 45.82 3.34 -57.23
CA LEU A 26 44.70 2.40 -57.36
C LEU A 26 44.22 2.21 -58.82
N LEU A 27 45.06 2.60 -59.80
CA LEU A 27 44.77 2.49 -61.25
C LEU A 27 45.93 1.92 -62.09
N LEU A 28 46.98 1.39 -61.45
CA LEU A 28 48.09 0.68 -62.13
C LEU A 28 48.50 -0.60 -61.40
N LEU A 29 47.52 -1.31 -60.87
CA LEU A 29 47.58 -2.77 -60.72
C LEU A 29 46.37 -3.33 -61.46
N GLU A 30 46.60 -3.77 -62.70
CA GLU A 30 45.68 -4.71 -63.32
C GLU A 30 45.53 -5.93 -62.39
N PRO A 31 44.35 -6.56 -62.31
CA PRO A 31 44.26 -7.85 -61.65
C PRO A 31 45.18 -8.80 -62.43
N ALA A 32 46.29 -9.17 -61.82
CA ALA A 32 47.13 -10.23 -62.35
C ALA A 32 46.23 -11.45 -62.51
N THR A 33 45.88 -11.78 -63.75
CA THR A 33 45.17 -12.99 -64.09
C THR A 33 46.14 -14.14 -63.90
N ALA A 34 46.30 -14.50 -62.62
CA ALA A 34 46.53 -15.85 -62.17
C ALA A 34 45.41 -16.70 -62.75
N THR A 35 45.58 -17.03 -64.03
CA THR A 35 45.33 -18.34 -64.55
C THR A 35 46.08 -19.30 -63.64
N ALA A 36 45.43 -19.64 -62.53
CA ALA A 36 45.70 -20.84 -61.78
C ALA A 36 45.47 -21.96 -62.79
N THR A 37 46.53 -22.29 -63.54
CA THR A 37 46.65 -23.52 -64.28
C THR A 37 46.21 -24.60 -63.32
N ALA A 38 45.10 -25.26 -63.62
CA ALA A 38 44.51 -26.20 -62.71
C ALA A 38 45.48 -27.37 -62.56
N GLY A 39 46.36 -27.28 -61.55
CA GLY A 39 47.07 -28.41 -61.01
C GLY A 39 46.04 -29.50 -60.74
N PRO A 40 46.37 -30.76 -61.00
CA PRO A 40 45.39 -31.84 -61.04
C PRO A 40 44.54 -31.78 -59.77
N ARG A 41 43.24 -31.51 -59.92
CA ARG A 41 42.31 -31.44 -58.79
C ARG A 41 42.53 -32.70 -57.97
N SER A 42 42.92 -32.53 -56.70
CA SER A 42 43.06 -33.65 -55.79
C SER A 42 41.78 -34.49 -55.86
N PRO A 43 41.88 -35.80 -56.11
CA PRO A 43 40.72 -36.61 -56.42
C PRO A 43 39.71 -36.54 -55.28
N CYS A 44 38.42 -36.54 -55.61
CA CYS A 44 37.40 -36.63 -54.58
C CYS A 44 37.63 -37.91 -53.76
N PRO A 45 37.73 -37.86 -52.42
CA PRO A 45 37.98 -39.05 -51.61
C PRO A 45 36.91 -40.11 -51.91
N ALA A 46 37.34 -41.34 -52.22
CA ALA A 46 36.48 -42.36 -52.86
C ALA A 46 35.24 -42.80 -52.03
N ALA A 47 35.20 -42.46 -50.74
CA ALA A 47 34.06 -42.70 -49.85
C ALA A 47 33.03 -41.55 -49.85
N CYS A 48 33.31 -40.42 -50.50
CA CYS A 48 32.60 -39.14 -50.34
C CYS A 48 32.07 -38.59 -51.67
N THR A 49 31.16 -37.61 -51.58
CA THR A 49 30.60 -36.85 -52.71
C THR A 49 31.22 -35.46 -52.74
N CYS A 50 31.67 -34.97 -53.89
CA CYS A 50 32.19 -33.60 -54.03
C CYS A 50 31.25 -32.76 -54.89
N LEU A 51 30.82 -31.59 -54.40
CA LEU A 51 29.94 -30.66 -55.11
C LEU A 51 30.39 -29.21 -54.88
N GLY A 52 30.95 -28.58 -55.90
CA GLY A 52 31.47 -27.21 -55.80
C GLY A 52 32.66 -27.14 -54.85
N ASP A 53 32.52 -26.36 -53.78
CA ASP A 53 33.44 -26.22 -52.65
C ASP A 53 33.03 -27.07 -51.42
N SER A 54 31.98 -27.90 -51.54
CA SER A 54 31.50 -28.80 -50.49
C SER A 54 31.97 -30.24 -50.69
N LEU A 55 32.35 -30.89 -49.59
CA LEU A 55 32.75 -32.30 -49.51
C LEU A 55 31.85 -33.04 -48.52
N ASP A 56 31.06 -33.99 -49.03
CA ASP A 56 30.10 -34.79 -48.28
C ASP A 56 30.56 -36.24 -48.07
N CYS A 57 31.12 -36.48 -46.89
CA CYS A 57 31.49 -37.78 -46.34
C CYS A 57 30.45 -38.27 -45.29
N GLY A 58 29.21 -37.74 -45.32
CA GLY A 58 28.17 -38.08 -44.35
C GLY A 58 27.60 -39.49 -44.52
N GLY A 59 27.27 -40.16 -43.41
CA GLY A 59 26.57 -41.44 -43.41
C GLY A 59 27.39 -42.63 -43.92
N ARG A 60 28.72 -42.51 -44.01
CA ARG A 60 29.62 -43.50 -44.64
C ARG A 60 30.16 -44.56 -43.66
N GLY A 61 29.85 -44.44 -42.37
CA GLY A 61 30.30 -45.35 -41.31
C GLY A 61 31.78 -45.25 -40.96
N LEU A 62 32.45 -44.14 -41.32
CA LEU A 62 33.89 -43.92 -41.12
C LEU A 62 34.29 -43.97 -39.64
N ALA A 63 35.42 -44.60 -39.33
CA ALA A 63 36.00 -44.64 -37.98
C ALA A 63 37.19 -43.67 -37.80
N ALA A 64 37.77 -43.22 -38.92
CA ALA A 64 38.81 -42.20 -39.02
C ALA A 64 38.53 -41.31 -40.25
N LEU A 65 39.29 -40.23 -40.42
CA LEU A 65 39.15 -39.35 -41.58
C LEU A 65 39.48 -40.08 -42.90
N PRO A 66 38.80 -39.73 -44.01
CA PRO A 66 39.24 -40.16 -45.33
C PRO A 66 40.51 -39.40 -45.72
N GLY A 67 41.50 -40.12 -46.27
CA GLY A 67 42.77 -39.52 -46.70
C GLY A 67 42.60 -38.48 -47.81
N ASP A 68 43.57 -37.56 -47.88
CA ASP A 68 43.70 -36.49 -48.88
C ASP A 68 42.46 -35.59 -49.02
N LEU A 69 42.11 -34.87 -47.95
CA LEU A 69 41.08 -33.82 -48.00
C LEU A 69 41.49 -32.68 -48.96
N PRO A 70 40.64 -32.26 -49.91
CA PRO A 70 41.02 -31.25 -50.91
C PRO A 70 41.16 -29.82 -50.36
N ALA A 71 42.27 -29.14 -50.67
CA ALA A 71 42.55 -27.76 -50.24
C ALA A 71 41.51 -26.69 -50.69
N TRP A 72 40.66 -27.01 -51.66
CA TRP A 72 39.54 -26.16 -52.09
C TRP A 72 38.26 -26.33 -51.26
N THR A 73 38.20 -27.32 -50.36
CA THR A 73 37.00 -27.59 -49.54
C THR A 73 36.76 -26.46 -48.53
N ARG A 74 35.56 -25.88 -48.61
CA ARG A 74 35.06 -24.83 -47.71
C ARG A 74 34.08 -25.38 -46.68
N SER A 75 33.28 -26.37 -47.06
CA SER A 75 32.24 -26.97 -46.24
C SER A 75 32.41 -28.50 -46.22
N LEU A 76 32.65 -29.07 -45.04
CA LEU A 76 33.03 -30.47 -44.85
C LEU A 76 31.98 -31.19 -44.00
N ASN A 77 31.26 -32.14 -44.59
CA ASN A 77 30.33 -33.00 -43.87
C ASN A 77 30.95 -34.37 -43.54
N LEU A 78 31.13 -34.63 -42.25
CA LEU A 78 31.60 -35.90 -41.68
C LEU A 78 30.55 -36.49 -40.70
N SER A 79 29.29 -36.05 -40.77
CA SER A 79 28.24 -36.47 -39.86
C SER A 79 27.74 -37.91 -40.08
N TYR A 80 27.04 -38.48 -39.10
CA TYR A 80 26.49 -39.85 -39.15
C TYR A 80 27.56 -40.93 -39.43
N ASN A 81 28.73 -40.76 -38.81
CA ASN A 81 29.86 -41.68 -38.89
C ASN A 81 30.13 -42.29 -37.49
N ARG A 82 31.30 -42.90 -37.30
CA ARG A 82 31.75 -43.55 -36.05
C ARG A 82 33.09 -42.96 -35.58
N LEU A 83 33.31 -41.67 -35.84
CA LEU A 83 34.53 -40.95 -35.43
C LEU A 83 34.52 -40.80 -33.91
N SER A 84 35.51 -41.39 -33.24
CA SER A 84 35.68 -41.30 -31.77
C SER A 84 36.69 -40.22 -31.35
N GLU A 85 37.61 -39.89 -32.26
CA GLU A 85 38.58 -38.82 -32.18
C GLU A 85 38.81 -38.20 -33.57
N ILE A 86 39.61 -37.14 -33.64
CA ILE A 86 39.99 -36.44 -34.87
C ILE A 86 41.50 -36.20 -34.82
N ASP A 87 42.21 -36.63 -35.86
CA ASP A 87 43.62 -36.33 -36.05
C ASP A 87 43.79 -34.91 -36.62
N PRO A 88 44.46 -33.97 -35.90
CA PRO A 88 44.70 -32.62 -36.39
C PRO A 88 45.53 -32.56 -37.68
N ALA A 89 46.37 -33.56 -37.95
CA ALA A 89 47.22 -33.61 -39.14
C ALA A 89 46.41 -33.72 -40.45
N GLY A 90 45.18 -34.24 -40.38
CA GLY A 90 44.25 -34.29 -41.53
C GLY A 90 43.72 -32.91 -41.98
N PHE A 91 44.09 -31.82 -41.29
CA PHE A 91 43.54 -30.47 -41.48
C PHE A 91 44.61 -29.38 -41.71
N GLU A 92 45.84 -29.74 -42.08
CA GLU A 92 46.91 -28.74 -42.29
C GLU A 92 46.72 -27.91 -43.57
N ASP A 93 46.42 -28.55 -44.71
CA ASP A 93 46.33 -27.91 -46.04
C ASP A 93 44.92 -27.45 -46.46
N LEU A 94 44.07 -27.03 -45.51
CA LEU A 94 42.66 -26.65 -45.76
C LEU A 94 42.36 -25.15 -45.53
N PRO A 95 42.97 -24.21 -46.29
CA PRO A 95 42.89 -22.78 -46.02
C PRO A 95 41.51 -22.15 -46.29
N ASN A 96 40.64 -22.84 -47.03
CA ASN A 96 39.29 -22.36 -47.36
C ASN A 96 38.21 -22.84 -46.38
N LEU A 97 38.55 -23.74 -45.44
CA LEU A 97 37.57 -24.43 -44.60
C LEU A 97 36.91 -23.49 -43.59
N GLN A 98 35.58 -23.41 -43.63
CA GLN A 98 34.76 -22.52 -42.78
C GLN A 98 33.65 -23.26 -42.04
N GLU A 99 33.11 -24.33 -42.61
CA GLU A 99 31.99 -25.10 -42.06
C GLU A 99 32.39 -26.57 -41.88
N VAL A 100 32.19 -27.09 -40.66
CA VAL A 100 32.53 -28.49 -40.33
C VAL A 100 31.38 -29.15 -39.58
N TYR A 101 30.82 -30.20 -40.19
CA TYR A 101 29.74 -31.01 -39.62
C TYR A 101 30.30 -32.34 -39.10
N LEU A 102 30.42 -32.46 -37.79
CA LEU A 102 30.87 -33.64 -37.06
C LEU A 102 29.78 -34.24 -36.16
N ASN A 103 28.53 -33.81 -36.34
CA ASN A 103 27.38 -34.28 -35.59
C ASN A 103 27.08 -35.77 -35.83
N ASN A 104 26.38 -36.41 -34.89
CA ASN A 104 26.03 -37.84 -34.97
C ASN A 104 27.27 -38.74 -35.15
N ASN A 105 28.24 -38.60 -34.24
CA ASN A 105 29.48 -39.37 -34.17
C ASN A 105 29.72 -39.86 -32.73
N GLU A 106 30.92 -40.35 -32.41
CA GLU A 106 31.27 -40.89 -31.08
C GLU A 106 32.24 -40.00 -30.28
N LEU A 107 32.47 -38.75 -30.72
CA LEU A 107 33.47 -37.84 -30.15
C LEU A 107 33.25 -37.59 -28.65
N THR A 108 34.33 -37.65 -27.86
CA THR A 108 34.26 -37.52 -26.39
C THR A 108 34.76 -36.17 -25.84
N ALA A 109 35.42 -35.38 -26.68
CA ALA A 109 35.89 -34.02 -26.41
C ALA A 109 35.66 -33.13 -27.66
N ILE A 110 35.95 -31.83 -27.56
CA ILE A 110 35.94 -30.94 -28.73
C ILE A 110 37.24 -31.19 -29.52
N PRO A 111 37.17 -31.51 -30.82
CA PRO A 111 38.36 -31.82 -31.61
C PRO A 111 39.25 -30.58 -31.81
N SER A 112 40.50 -30.81 -32.21
CA SER A 112 41.34 -29.79 -32.83
C SER A 112 41.44 -30.09 -34.33
N LEU A 113 41.36 -29.06 -35.17
CA LEU A 113 41.41 -29.16 -36.63
C LEU A 113 42.70 -28.53 -37.16
N GLY A 114 43.82 -28.82 -36.49
CA GLY A 114 45.17 -28.41 -36.92
C GLY A 114 45.28 -26.92 -37.24
N ALA A 115 45.82 -26.60 -38.42
CA ALA A 115 45.92 -25.25 -38.93
C ALA A 115 44.56 -24.65 -39.37
N ALA A 116 43.61 -25.48 -39.80
CA ALA A 116 42.28 -25.01 -40.21
C ALA A 116 41.45 -24.41 -39.06
N SER A 117 41.67 -24.84 -37.81
CA SER A 117 40.91 -24.38 -36.62
C SER A 117 40.71 -22.86 -36.54
N SER A 118 41.69 -22.03 -36.93
CA SER A 118 41.59 -20.57 -36.83
C SER A 118 40.63 -19.92 -37.83
N HIS A 119 40.25 -20.62 -38.89
CA HIS A 119 39.42 -20.13 -40.00
C HIS A 119 37.99 -20.67 -39.97
N ILE A 120 37.70 -21.67 -39.13
CA ILE A 120 36.36 -22.23 -38.95
C ILE A 120 35.41 -21.16 -38.42
N VAL A 121 34.28 -20.98 -39.10
CA VAL A 121 33.19 -20.07 -38.76
C VAL A 121 32.05 -20.82 -38.06
N SER A 122 31.78 -22.05 -38.49
CA SER A 122 30.67 -22.89 -38.00
C SER A 122 31.13 -24.32 -37.68
N LEU A 123 30.93 -24.75 -36.44
CA LEU A 123 31.31 -26.10 -35.96
C LEU A 123 30.12 -26.80 -35.32
N PHE A 124 29.68 -27.91 -35.95
CA PHE A 124 28.51 -28.68 -35.54
C PHE A 124 28.95 -30.02 -34.93
N LEU A 125 28.78 -30.17 -33.62
CA LEU A 125 29.21 -31.32 -32.81
C LEU A 125 28.03 -31.99 -32.08
N GLN A 126 26.78 -31.67 -32.44
CA GLN A 126 25.61 -32.20 -31.78
C GLN A 126 25.45 -33.72 -31.94
N HIS A 127 24.77 -34.37 -30.99
CA HIS A 127 24.63 -35.85 -30.96
C HIS A 127 25.98 -36.60 -30.98
N ASN A 128 26.90 -36.16 -30.12
CA ASN A 128 28.17 -36.85 -29.81
C ASN A 128 28.17 -37.35 -28.35
N LYS A 129 29.33 -37.78 -27.84
CA LYS A 129 29.53 -38.32 -26.49
C LYS A 129 30.29 -37.34 -25.56
N ILE A 130 30.39 -36.06 -25.94
CA ILE A 130 31.20 -35.03 -25.27
C ILE A 130 30.72 -34.80 -23.83
N ARG A 131 31.65 -34.77 -22.87
CA ARG A 131 31.35 -34.69 -21.42
C ARG A 131 31.67 -33.35 -20.76
N SER A 132 32.58 -32.58 -21.36
CA SER A 132 33.13 -31.33 -20.83
C SER A 132 33.57 -30.42 -21.98
N VAL A 133 33.55 -29.11 -21.74
CA VAL A 133 34.05 -28.10 -22.68
C VAL A 133 35.39 -27.60 -22.16
N GLU A 134 36.47 -27.83 -22.91
CA GLU A 134 37.80 -27.36 -22.52
C GLU A 134 38.17 -26.08 -23.28
N GLY A 135 38.32 -24.96 -22.56
CA GLY A 135 38.69 -23.68 -23.15
C GLY A 135 40.05 -23.68 -23.85
N SER A 136 40.95 -24.60 -23.49
CA SER A 136 42.22 -24.88 -24.18
C SER A 136 42.00 -25.28 -25.64
N GLN A 137 41.05 -26.18 -25.91
CA GLN A 137 40.70 -26.66 -27.25
C GLN A 137 40.04 -25.55 -28.06
N LEU A 138 39.08 -24.83 -27.45
CA LEU A 138 38.39 -23.73 -28.13
C LEU A 138 39.29 -22.53 -28.46
N LYS A 139 40.40 -22.30 -27.74
CA LYS A 139 41.27 -21.14 -27.95
C LYS A 139 41.87 -21.04 -29.36
N ALA A 140 41.97 -22.14 -30.11
CA ALA A 140 42.44 -22.14 -31.49
C ALA A 140 41.41 -21.56 -32.50
N TYR A 141 40.13 -21.48 -32.11
CA TYR A 141 39.01 -21.18 -32.99
C TYR A 141 38.74 -19.67 -33.10
N LEU A 142 39.69 -18.95 -33.70
CA LEU A 142 39.73 -17.49 -33.74
C LEU A 142 38.64 -16.81 -34.60
N SER A 143 37.97 -17.57 -35.48
CA SER A 143 36.92 -17.08 -36.37
C SER A 143 35.53 -17.69 -36.10
N LEU A 144 35.39 -18.49 -35.05
CA LEU A 144 34.19 -19.32 -34.80
C LEU A 144 33.02 -18.48 -34.30
N GLU A 145 31.98 -18.36 -35.13
CA GLU A 145 30.77 -17.61 -34.85
C GLU A 145 29.60 -18.51 -34.40
N VAL A 146 29.55 -19.76 -34.85
CA VAL A 146 28.47 -20.72 -34.53
C VAL A 146 29.07 -22.01 -33.97
N LEU A 147 28.66 -22.38 -32.75
CA LEU A 147 29.09 -23.62 -32.09
C LEU A 147 27.88 -24.40 -31.56
N ASP A 148 27.63 -25.57 -32.14
CA ASP A 148 26.59 -26.49 -31.68
C ASP A 148 27.18 -27.69 -30.93
N LEU A 149 26.92 -27.75 -29.63
CA LEU A 149 27.29 -28.81 -28.70
C LEU A 149 26.05 -29.51 -28.12
N SER A 150 24.88 -29.36 -28.75
CA SER A 150 23.63 -29.92 -28.24
C SER A 150 23.57 -31.45 -28.28
N SER A 151 22.63 -32.05 -27.54
CA SER A 151 22.45 -33.52 -27.49
C SER A 151 23.73 -34.30 -27.14
N ASN A 152 24.53 -33.77 -26.22
CA ASN A 152 25.76 -34.37 -25.71
C ASN A 152 25.61 -34.77 -24.23
N ASN A 153 26.71 -35.15 -23.56
CA ASN A 153 26.73 -35.60 -22.17
C ASN A 153 27.31 -34.55 -21.19
N ILE A 154 27.32 -33.26 -21.55
CA ILE A 154 27.91 -32.19 -20.72
C ILE A 154 27.08 -32.01 -19.44
N THR A 155 27.75 -31.97 -18.27
CA THR A 155 27.09 -31.94 -16.94
C THR A 155 27.22 -30.63 -16.18
N GLU A 156 28.18 -29.79 -16.54
CA GLU A 156 28.50 -28.52 -15.90
C GLU A 156 29.10 -27.53 -16.92
N ILE A 157 28.96 -26.23 -16.69
CA ILE A 157 29.71 -25.20 -17.41
C ILE A 157 30.44 -24.32 -16.39
N ARG A 158 31.76 -24.19 -16.55
CA ARG A 158 32.65 -23.36 -15.72
C ARG A 158 33.15 -22.16 -16.51
N SER A 159 33.59 -21.12 -15.80
CA SER A 159 34.27 -19.93 -16.33
C SER A 159 35.46 -20.25 -17.26
N ALA A 160 36.16 -21.36 -17.02
CA ALA A 160 37.26 -21.85 -17.84
C ALA A 160 36.84 -22.52 -19.17
N CYS A 161 35.55 -22.83 -19.37
CA CYS A 161 35.06 -23.47 -20.59
C CYS A 161 35.10 -22.53 -21.81
N PHE A 162 34.79 -21.24 -21.61
CA PHE A 162 34.68 -20.25 -22.69
C PHE A 162 35.61 -19.06 -22.43
N PRO A 163 36.91 -19.15 -22.82
CA PRO A 163 37.89 -18.10 -22.56
C PRO A 163 37.60 -16.80 -23.33
N LEU A 164 38.15 -15.70 -22.80
CA LEU A 164 38.10 -14.38 -23.43
C LEU A 164 38.75 -14.41 -24.83
N GLY A 165 38.00 -13.93 -25.83
CA GLY A 165 38.50 -13.69 -27.19
C GLY A 165 37.79 -14.48 -28.29
N LEU A 166 36.98 -15.48 -27.95
CA LEU A 166 36.19 -16.23 -28.93
C LEU A 166 35.07 -15.35 -29.51
N PRO A 167 34.87 -15.28 -30.85
CA PRO A 167 33.87 -14.41 -31.48
C PRO A 167 32.48 -15.03 -31.59
N ILE A 168 32.18 -16.09 -30.83
CA ILE A 168 30.93 -16.87 -30.92
C ILE A 168 29.70 -15.97 -30.77
N LYS A 169 28.80 -16.03 -31.75
CA LYS A 169 27.52 -15.31 -31.83
C LYS A 169 26.34 -16.20 -31.44
N GLU A 170 26.36 -17.47 -31.82
CA GLU A 170 25.39 -18.48 -31.39
C GLU A 170 26.08 -19.67 -30.74
N LEU A 171 25.66 -19.99 -29.50
CA LEU A 171 26.11 -21.14 -28.73
C LEU A 171 24.92 -22.03 -28.38
N ASN A 172 24.90 -23.25 -28.91
CA ASN A 172 23.87 -24.24 -28.60
C ASN A 172 24.41 -25.33 -27.66
N LEU A 173 23.90 -25.36 -26.44
CA LEU A 173 24.19 -26.35 -25.38
C LEU A 173 22.93 -27.14 -24.99
N ALA A 174 21.87 -27.10 -25.82
CA ALA A 174 20.60 -27.73 -25.49
C ALA A 174 20.68 -29.28 -25.42
N SER A 175 19.69 -29.93 -24.81
CA SER A 175 19.59 -31.41 -24.73
C SER A 175 20.82 -32.09 -24.08
N ASN A 176 21.52 -31.40 -23.19
CA ASN A 176 22.65 -31.93 -22.42
C ASN A 176 22.19 -32.38 -21.02
N ARG A 177 23.13 -32.51 -20.07
CA ARG A 177 22.87 -32.91 -18.68
C ARG A 177 23.26 -31.82 -17.67
N ILE A 178 23.35 -30.56 -18.13
CA ILE A 178 23.91 -29.44 -17.36
C ILE A 178 23.04 -29.18 -16.13
N GLY A 179 23.57 -29.51 -14.95
CA GLY A 179 22.91 -29.27 -13.67
C GLY A 179 23.46 -28.04 -12.92
N THR A 180 24.64 -27.55 -13.32
CA THR A 180 25.33 -26.46 -12.62
C THR A 180 26.01 -25.52 -13.62
N LEU A 181 25.83 -24.22 -13.39
CA LEU A 181 26.53 -23.13 -14.07
C LEU A 181 27.35 -22.38 -13.03
N GLU A 182 28.62 -22.09 -13.32
CA GLU A 182 29.43 -21.20 -12.49
C GLU A 182 29.01 -19.72 -12.70
N SER A 183 29.20 -18.85 -11.70
CA SER A 183 29.00 -17.41 -11.89
C SER A 183 30.01 -16.88 -12.93
N GLY A 184 29.52 -16.13 -13.93
CA GLY A 184 30.36 -15.70 -15.05
C GLY A 184 30.80 -16.81 -16.02
N ALA A 185 30.15 -17.98 -16.05
CA ALA A 185 30.45 -19.11 -16.94
C ALA A 185 30.56 -18.75 -18.45
N PHE A 186 29.96 -17.63 -18.87
CA PHE A 186 29.95 -17.15 -20.25
C PHE A 186 30.62 -15.78 -20.45
N ASP A 187 31.28 -15.21 -19.42
CA ASP A 187 31.86 -13.85 -19.47
C ASP A 187 32.85 -13.65 -20.63
N GLY A 188 33.56 -14.72 -21.04
CA GLY A 188 34.49 -14.69 -22.17
C GLY A 188 33.84 -14.35 -23.53
N LEU A 189 32.55 -14.63 -23.67
CA LEU A 189 31.74 -14.44 -24.90
C LEU A 189 30.95 -13.11 -24.90
N SER A 190 31.06 -12.32 -23.84
CA SER A 190 30.28 -11.09 -23.59
C SER A 190 30.36 -10.00 -24.68
N ARG A 191 31.34 -10.08 -25.57
CA ARG A 191 31.56 -9.14 -26.69
C ARG A 191 30.87 -9.53 -27.99
N SER A 192 30.46 -10.78 -28.15
CA SER A 192 29.99 -11.36 -29.42
C SER A 192 28.65 -12.07 -29.33
N LEU A 193 28.36 -12.73 -28.21
CA LEU A 193 27.22 -13.66 -28.11
C LEU A 193 25.87 -12.95 -28.22
N LEU A 194 25.04 -13.43 -29.14
CA LEU A 194 23.70 -12.94 -29.45
C LEU A 194 22.64 -13.98 -29.02
N THR A 195 22.88 -15.26 -29.28
CA THR A 195 21.95 -16.36 -28.99
C THR A 195 22.61 -17.43 -28.13
N LEU A 196 21.97 -17.76 -27.01
CA LEU A 196 22.41 -18.82 -26.09
C LEU A 196 21.27 -19.82 -25.86
N ARG A 197 21.52 -21.11 -26.17
CA ARG A 197 20.55 -22.19 -25.95
C ARG A 197 21.02 -23.13 -24.85
N LEU A 198 20.26 -23.20 -23.78
CA LEU A 198 20.46 -24.06 -22.60
C LEU A 198 19.23 -24.96 -22.34
N SER A 199 18.30 -25.04 -23.30
CA SER A 199 17.06 -25.81 -23.19
C SER A 199 17.31 -27.32 -22.99
N LYS A 200 16.35 -28.07 -22.43
CA LYS A 200 16.43 -29.53 -22.23
C LYS A 200 17.68 -29.94 -21.44
N ASN A 201 17.95 -29.25 -20.34
CA ASN A 201 19.05 -29.53 -19.42
C ASN A 201 18.49 -29.87 -18.03
N ARG A 202 19.29 -29.75 -16.97
CA ARG A 202 18.94 -30.10 -15.58
C ARG A 202 19.12 -28.90 -14.63
N ILE A 203 19.06 -27.68 -15.16
CA ILE A 203 19.35 -26.45 -14.42
C ILE A 203 18.20 -26.20 -13.44
N THR A 204 18.48 -26.26 -12.13
CA THR A 204 17.50 -26.04 -11.05
C THR A 204 17.46 -24.59 -10.56
N GLN A 205 18.60 -23.90 -10.65
CA GLN A 205 18.77 -22.49 -10.26
C GLN A 205 19.80 -21.82 -11.17
N LEU A 206 19.69 -20.50 -11.30
CA LEU A 206 20.67 -19.65 -11.98
C LEU A 206 21.49 -18.89 -10.93
N PRO A 207 22.83 -18.91 -10.97
CA PRO A 207 23.65 -18.18 -10.02
C PRO A 207 23.49 -16.65 -10.17
N VAL A 208 23.81 -15.91 -9.11
CA VAL A 208 23.94 -14.46 -9.18
C VAL A 208 25.04 -14.12 -10.20
N LYS A 209 24.74 -13.23 -11.16
CA LYS A 209 25.57 -12.89 -12.32
C LYS A 209 25.85 -14.09 -13.25
N ALA A 210 24.83 -14.92 -13.51
CA ALA A 210 24.89 -15.99 -14.52
C ALA A 210 25.26 -15.49 -15.92
N PHE A 211 24.74 -14.32 -16.34
CA PHE A 211 24.75 -13.87 -17.73
C PHE A 211 25.17 -12.40 -17.91
N LYS A 212 26.45 -12.09 -17.71
CA LYS A 212 27.02 -10.76 -17.99
C LYS A 212 27.24 -10.55 -19.50
N LEU A 213 26.18 -10.68 -20.27
CA LEU A 213 26.16 -10.78 -21.72
C LEU A 213 25.38 -9.58 -22.31
N PRO A 214 25.95 -8.36 -22.34
CA PRO A 214 25.23 -7.13 -22.66
C PRO A 214 24.76 -7.02 -24.12
N ARG A 215 25.16 -7.97 -24.98
CA ARG A 215 24.74 -8.09 -26.39
C ARG A 215 23.77 -9.24 -26.67
N LEU A 216 23.49 -10.09 -25.69
CA LEU A 216 22.62 -11.26 -25.88
C LEU A 216 21.20 -10.79 -26.20
N THR A 217 20.65 -11.23 -27.32
CA THR A 217 19.29 -10.92 -27.78
C THR A 217 18.31 -12.06 -27.52
N GLN A 218 18.79 -13.31 -27.51
CA GLN A 218 17.97 -14.52 -27.31
C GLN A 218 18.55 -15.42 -26.21
N LEU A 219 17.72 -15.75 -25.22
CA LEU A 219 18.06 -16.72 -24.17
C LEU A 219 16.99 -17.81 -24.08
N HIS A 220 17.40 -19.04 -24.38
CA HIS A 220 16.56 -20.23 -24.38
C HIS A 220 16.89 -21.14 -23.18
N LEU A 221 15.95 -21.27 -22.25
CA LEU A 221 16.07 -22.04 -21.01
C LEU A 221 14.91 -23.06 -20.84
N GLU A 222 14.19 -23.38 -21.91
CA GLU A 222 13.01 -24.25 -21.88
C GLU A 222 13.35 -25.69 -21.46
N TYR A 223 12.42 -26.44 -20.85
CA TYR A 223 12.67 -27.82 -20.40
C TYR A 223 13.88 -27.91 -19.45
N ASN A 224 13.83 -27.17 -18.36
CA ASN A 224 14.78 -27.26 -17.25
C ASN A 224 14.01 -27.52 -15.93
N SER A 225 14.54 -27.15 -14.78
CA SER A 225 13.89 -27.32 -13.48
C SER A 225 13.98 -26.07 -12.61
N LEU A 226 13.95 -24.89 -13.26
CA LEU A 226 14.01 -23.59 -12.59
C LEU A 226 12.74 -23.38 -11.74
N VAL A 227 12.93 -23.10 -10.45
CA VAL A 227 11.82 -22.83 -9.50
C VAL A 227 11.52 -21.33 -9.37
N GLU A 228 12.48 -20.46 -9.66
CA GLU A 228 12.30 -19.02 -9.72
C GLU A 228 13.29 -18.34 -10.67
N VAL A 229 12.99 -17.09 -11.01
CA VAL A 229 13.90 -16.14 -11.67
C VAL A 229 13.99 -14.90 -10.77
N ASN A 230 15.20 -14.41 -10.54
CA ASN A 230 15.47 -13.33 -9.58
C ASN A 230 16.42 -12.27 -10.17
N SER A 231 16.52 -11.13 -9.49
CA SER A 231 17.37 -9.99 -9.89
C SER A 231 18.85 -10.34 -10.04
N GLY A 232 19.35 -11.35 -9.32
CA GLY A 232 20.69 -11.85 -9.48
C GLY A 232 20.92 -12.62 -10.78
N SER A 233 19.92 -13.36 -11.27
CA SER A 233 20.07 -14.27 -12.42
C SER A 233 20.02 -13.58 -13.78
N LEU A 234 19.19 -12.54 -13.94
CA LEU A 234 19.06 -11.77 -15.19
C LEU A 234 20.06 -10.60 -15.30
N TYR A 235 20.90 -10.38 -14.30
CA TYR A 235 21.87 -9.29 -14.26
C TYR A 235 22.80 -9.31 -15.48
N GLY A 236 22.79 -8.21 -16.25
CA GLY A 236 23.68 -7.98 -17.40
C GLY A 236 23.04 -8.20 -18.78
N LEU A 237 21.78 -8.66 -18.85
CA LEU A 237 21.06 -8.97 -20.09
C LEU A 237 20.42 -7.73 -20.75
N THR A 238 21.20 -6.64 -20.88
CA THR A 238 20.74 -5.30 -21.29
C THR A 238 20.25 -5.15 -22.74
N ALA A 239 20.45 -6.17 -23.58
CA ALA A 239 20.02 -6.21 -24.97
C ALA A 239 19.07 -7.38 -25.28
N LEU A 240 18.54 -8.06 -24.24
CA LEU A 240 17.68 -9.22 -24.42
C LEU A 240 16.34 -8.81 -25.04
N HIS A 241 15.96 -9.49 -26.12
CA HIS A 241 14.69 -9.28 -26.83
C HIS A 241 13.74 -10.48 -26.66
N GLN A 242 14.27 -11.71 -26.55
CA GLN A 242 13.48 -12.92 -26.36
C GLN A 242 14.01 -13.76 -25.18
N LEU A 243 13.12 -14.11 -24.25
CA LEU A 243 13.42 -14.94 -23.08
C LEU A 243 12.42 -16.09 -23.00
N HIS A 244 12.90 -17.32 -23.19
CA HIS A 244 12.08 -18.52 -23.19
C HIS A 244 12.36 -19.35 -21.94
N LEU A 245 11.35 -19.51 -21.08
CA LEU A 245 11.42 -20.19 -19.78
C LEU A 245 10.39 -21.33 -19.66
N SER A 246 9.78 -21.76 -20.77
CA SER A 246 8.72 -22.77 -20.77
C SER A 246 9.16 -24.15 -20.33
N ASN A 247 8.23 -24.96 -19.80
CA ASN A 247 8.53 -26.29 -19.24
C ASN A 247 9.62 -26.18 -18.14
N ASN A 248 9.33 -25.39 -17.12
CA ASN A 248 10.11 -25.28 -15.88
C ASN A 248 9.17 -25.46 -14.68
N SER A 249 9.61 -25.11 -13.47
CA SER A 249 8.83 -25.23 -12.23
C SER A 249 8.59 -23.87 -11.57
N ILE A 250 8.58 -22.79 -12.36
CA ILE A 250 8.49 -21.42 -11.86
C ILE A 250 7.11 -21.19 -11.24
N SER A 251 7.07 -20.85 -9.95
CA SER A 251 5.82 -20.69 -9.20
C SER A 251 5.42 -19.24 -8.91
N ARG A 252 6.32 -18.27 -9.16
CA ARG A 252 6.10 -16.84 -8.94
C ARG A 252 6.89 -15.97 -9.90
N ILE A 253 6.42 -14.75 -10.13
CA ILE A 253 7.14 -13.68 -10.84
C ILE A 253 7.50 -12.59 -9.83
N ASN A 254 8.78 -12.22 -9.75
CA ASN A 254 9.28 -11.16 -8.88
C ASN A 254 9.65 -9.92 -9.72
N ARG A 255 9.19 -8.73 -9.34
CA ARG A 255 9.40 -7.48 -10.11
C ARG A 255 10.88 -7.19 -10.38
N ASP A 256 11.71 -7.30 -9.34
CA ASP A 256 13.12 -6.87 -9.32
C ASP A 256 13.97 -7.45 -10.47
N GLY A 257 13.59 -8.62 -10.99
CA GLY A 257 14.29 -9.31 -12.08
C GLY A 257 14.30 -8.53 -13.40
N TRP A 258 13.21 -7.80 -13.67
CA TRP A 258 12.93 -7.23 -14.99
C TRP A 258 13.67 -5.91 -15.28
N SER A 259 14.11 -5.23 -14.22
CA SER A 259 14.85 -3.97 -14.28
C SER A 259 16.12 -4.02 -15.16
N PHE A 260 16.73 -5.20 -15.35
CA PHE A 260 17.94 -5.41 -16.15
C PHE A 260 17.70 -5.69 -17.65
N CYS A 261 16.48 -6.06 -18.04
CA CYS A 261 16.14 -6.52 -19.40
C CYS A 261 14.96 -5.74 -20.01
N GLN A 262 14.89 -4.43 -19.76
CA GLN A 262 13.80 -3.52 -20.20
C GLN A 262 13.53 -3.49 -21.72
N LYS A 263 14.44 -4.03 -22.55
CA LYS A 263 14.27 -4.20 -24.01
C LYS A 263 13.58 -5.50 -24.42
N LEU A 264 13.17 -6.33 -23.46
CA LEU A 264 12.52 -7.60 -23.73
C LEU A 264 11.23 -7.38 -24.51
N HIS A 265 11.11 -8.04 -25.65
CA HIS A 265 10.00 -7.95 -26.60
C HIS A 265 9.08 -9.18 -26.50
N GLU A 266 9.64 -10.35 -26.19
CA GLU A 266 8.91 -11.62 -26.04
C GLU A 266 9.34 -12.37 -24.78
N LEU A 267 8.37 -12.71 -23.93
CA LEU A 267 8.54 -13.50 -22.71
C LEU A 267 7.62 -14.73 -22.77
N ILE A 268 8.21 -15.92 -22.77
CA ILE A 268 7.48 -17.18 -22.82
C ILE A 268 7.67 -17.92 -21.49
N LEU A 269 6.61 -17.96 -20.69
CA LEU A 269 6.53 -18.63 -19.38
C LEU A 269 5.51 -19.81 -19.39
N SER A 270 4.99 -20.19 -20.55
CA SER A 270 4.03 -21.29 -20.68
C SER A 270 4.55 -22.63 -20.16
N PHE A 271 3.71 -23.52 -19.65
CA PHE A 271 4.12 -24.77 -19.00
C PHE A 271 5.04 -24.51 -17.79
N ASN A 272 4.49 -23.84 -16.78
CA ASN A 272 5.11 -23.59 -15.46
C ASN A 272 4.07 -23.79 -14.35
N ASN A 273 4.39 -23.41 -13.12
CA ASN A 273 3.53 -23.62 -11.95
C ASN A 273 3.06 -22.29 -11.33
N LEU A 274 2.87 -21.24 -12.15
CA LEU A 274 2.37 -19.94 -11.69
C LEU A 274 0.91 -20.06 -11.25
N THR A 275 0.57 -19.52 -10.08
CA THR A 275 -0.80 -19.58 -9.51
C THR A 275 -1.51 -18.21 -9.45
N ARG A 276 -0.73 -17.12 -9.50
CA ARG A 276 -1.20 -15.73 -9.36
C ARG A 276 -0.36 -14.77 -10.21
N LEU A 277 -0.92 -13.62 -10.56
CA LEU A 277 -0.19 -12.46 -11.08
C LEU A 277 -0.48 -11.24 -10.20
N ASP A 278 0.56 -10.62 -9.64
CA ASP A 278 0.47 -9.54 -8.66
C ASP A 278 0.57 -8.14 -9.31
N GLU A 279 0.07 -7.10 -8.63
CA GLU A 279 0.08 -5.70 -9.13
C GLU A 279 1.51 -5.25 -9.48
N GLU A 280 1.67 -4.65 -10.67
CA GLU A 280 2.96 -4.18 -11.22
C GLU A 280 4.11 -5.21 -11.26
N SER A 281 3.83 -6.52 -11.11
CA SER A 281 4.85 -7.60 -11.11
C SER A 281 5.66 -7.70 -12.40
N LEU A 282 5.18 -7.11 -13.49
CA LEU A 282 5.82 -7.04 -14.82
C LEU A 282 6.07 -5.58 -15.29
N ALA A 283 5.81 -4.56 -14.46
CA ALA A 283 5.69 -3.16 -14.89
C ALA A 283 6.93 -2.57 -15.57
N ASP A 284 8.12 -3.06 -15.23
CA ASP A 284 9.39 -2.58 -15.76
C ASP A 284 9.64 -3.05 -17.23
N LEU A 285 8.91 -4.07 -17.71
CA LEU A 285 8.99 -4.63 -19.07
C LEU A 285 8.23 -3.78 -20.10
N SER A 286 8.43 -2.48 -20.10
CA SER A 286 7.65 -1.54 -20.93
C SER A 286 7.77 -1.74 -22.44
N SER A 287 8.80 -2.45 -22.93
CA SER A 287 8.99 -2.80 -24.35
C SER A 287 8.33 -4.13 -24.78
N LEU A 288 7.71 -4.86 -23.86
CA LEU A 288 7.20 -6.21 -24.11
C LEU A 288 5.99 -6.16 -25.06
N SER A 289 6.06 -6.93 -26.15
CA SER A 289 5.00 -7.05 -27.16
C SER A 289 4.26 -8.38 -27.08
N ILE A 290 4.94 -9.45 -26.68
CA ILE A 290 4.39 -10.81 -26.59
C ILE A 290 4.64 -11.38 -25.18
N LEU A 291 3.57 -11.80 -24.51
CA LEU A 291 3.61 -12.48 -23.22
C LEU A 291 2.78 -13.77 -23.30
N ARG A 292 3.43 -14.92 -23.11
CA ARG A 292 2.74 -16.23 -23.02
C ARG A 292 2.88 -16.84 -21.64
N LEU A 293 1.74 -17.14 -21.03
CA LEU A 293 1.56 -17.68 -19.67
C LEU A 293 0.66 -18.94 -19.70
N SER A 294 0.42 -19.51 -20.88
CA SER A 294 -0.45 -20.67 -21.09
C SER A 294 0.03 -21.94 -20.36
N HIS A 295 -0.88 -22.86 -20.04
CA HIS A 295 -0.56 -24.09 -19.29
C HIS A 295 0.19 -23.78 -17.98
N ASN A 296 -0.42 -22.93 -17.15
CA ASN A 296 -0.06 -22.69 -15.76
C ASN A 296 -1.30 -22.96 -14.88
N SER A 297 -1.27 -22.65 -13.59
CA SER A 297 -2.42 -22.77 -12.68
C SER A 297 -2.91 -21.40 -12.21
N ILE A 298 -2.83 -20.38 -13.07
CA ILE A 298 -3.18 -19.00 -12.72
C ILE A 298 -4.68 -18.94 -12.46
N SER A 299 -5.06 -18.78 -11.19
CA SER A 299 -6.45 -18.66 -10.74
C SER A 299 -6.81 -17.22 -10.33
N HIS A 300 -5.79 -16.40 -10.08
CA HIS A 300 -5.94 -14.99 -9.70
C HIS A 300 -5.04 -14.08 -10.54
N ILE A 301 -5.59 -12.93 -10.95
CA ILE A 301 -4.87 -11.82 -11.58
C ILE A 301 -5.31 -10.55 -10.84
N ALA A 302 -4.35 -9.83 -10.27
CA ALA A 302 -4.60 -8.60 -9.52
C ALA A 302 -5.06 -7.45 -10.43
N GLU A 303 -5.75 -6.48 -9.83
CA GLU A 303 -6.04 -5.20 -10.48
C GLU A 303 -4.70 -4.50 -10.80
N GLY A 304 -4.48 -4.11 -12.06
CA GLY A 304 -3.20 -3.55 -12.49
C GLY A 304 -2.01 -4.53 -12.55
N ALA A 305 -2.21 -5.86 -12.61
CA ALA A 305 -1.11 -6.82 -12.76
C ALA A 305 -0.25 -6.58 -14.03
N PHE A 306 -0.88 -6.13 -15.12
CA PHE A 306 -0.23 -5.82 -16.40
C PHE A 306 0.11 -4.33 -16.61
N LYS A 307 -0.12 -3.49 -15.58
CA LYS A 307 0.12 -2.04 -15.59
C LYS A 307 1.60 -1.76 -15.89
N GLY A 308 1.87 -1.00 -16.95
CA GLY A 308 3.22 -0.70 -17.45
C GLY A 308 3.57 -1.37 -18.78
N LEU A 309 2.89 -2.46 -19.15
CA LEU A 309 3.08 -3.19 -20.40
C LEU A 309 2.43 -2.49 -21.62
N LYS A 310 2.71 -1.19 -21.80
CA LYS A 310 2.07 -0.29 -22.77
C LYS A 310 2.23 -0.73 -24.23
N ASN A 311 3.25 -1.51 -24.54
CA ASN A 311 3.53 -2.02 -25.88
C ASN A 311 3.07 -3.47 -26.09
N LEU A 312 2.32 -4.08 -25.15
CA LEU A 312 1.89 -5.47 -25.28
C LEU A 312 0.80 -5.60 -26.34
N HIS A 313 1.05 -6.41 -27.36
CA HIS A 313 0.11 -6.70 -28.45
C HIS A 313 -0.55 -8.07 -28.29
N VAL A 314 0.19 -9.07 -27.78
CA VAL A 314 -0.29 -10.46 -27.64
C VAL A 314 -0.15 -10.92 -26.18
N LEU A 315 -1.27 -11.29 -25.58
CA LEU A 315 -1.35 -11.91 -24.25
C LEU A 315 -2.02 -13.28 -24.35
N ASP A 316 -1.28 -14.31 -23.98
CA ASP A 316 -1.75 -15.70 -23.96
C ASP A 316 -1.82 -16.22 -22.52
N LEU A 317 -3.04 -16.59 -22.10
CA LEU A 317 -3.40 -17.12 -20.79
C LEU A 317 -4.17 -18.46 -20.93
N ASP A 318 -4.03 -19.15 -22.06
CA ASP A 318 -4.76 -20.40 -22.35
C ASP A 318 -4.43 -21.52 -21.34
N HIS A 319 -5.38 -22.42 -21.09
CA HIS A 319 -5.23 -23.56 -20.18
C HIS A 319 -4.70 -23.18 -18.79
N ASN A 320 -5.42 -22.27 -18.12
CA ASN A 320 -5.19 -21.88 -16.73
C ASN A 320 -6.46 -22.15 -15.88
N ASP A 321 -6.45 -21.71 -14.62
CA ASP A 321 -7.57 -21.84 -13.68
C ASP A 321 -8.39 -20.54 -13.52
N ILE A 322 -8.31 -19.63 -14.50
CA ILE A 322 -8.94 -18.32 -14.45
C ILE A 322 -10.46 -18.47 -14.46
N SER A 323 -11.10 -17.83 -13.47
CA SER A 323 -12.55 -17.80 -13.31
C SER A 323 -13.00 -16.43 -12.78
N GLY A 324 -12.76 -16.17 -11.49
CA GLY A 324 -13.16 -14.95 -10.79
C GLY A 324 -12.75 -13.66 -11.50
N THR A 325 -11.54 -13.60 -12.07
CA THR A 325 -11.04 -12.44 -12.83
C THR A 325 -11.97 -11.96 -13.94
N ILE A 326 -12.73 -12.86 -14.58
CA ILE A 326 -13.66 -12.55 -15.66
C ILE A 326 -15.12 -12.47 -15.17
N GLU A 327 -15.41 -13.08 -14.01
CA GLU A 327 -16.73 -13.14 -13.40
C GLU A 327 -17.09 -11.96 -12.48
N ASP A 328 -16.12 -11.36 -11.76
CA ASP A 328 -16.38 -10.29 -10.78
C ASP A 328 -15.35 -9.14 -10.74
N THR A 329 -14.18 -9.33 -11.31
CA THR A 329 -13.06 -8.40 -11.15
C THR A 329 -13.07 -7.36 -12.26
N SER A 330 -12.87 -6.10 -11.89
CA SER A 330 -12.63 -4.99 -12.82
C SER A 330 -11.16 -4.62 -12.82
N GLY A 331 -10.60 -4.29 -13.98
CA GLY A 331 -9.29 -3.64 -14.07
C GLY A 331 -8.06 -4.54 -14.02
N ALA A 332 -8.23 -5.87 -14.03
CA ALA A 332 -7.10 -6.81 -14.17
C ALA A 332 -6.26 -6.53 -15.45
N PHE A 333 -6.92 -6.13 -16.53
CA PHE A 333 -6.31 -5.77 -17.82
C PHE A 333 -6.11 -4.26 -18.04
N THR A 334 -6.02 -3.45 -16.97
CA THR A 334 -5.77 -2.00 -17.13
C THR A 334 -4.33 -1.70 -17.56
N GLY A 335 -4.17 -0.71 -18.45
CA GLY A 335 -2.89 -0.32 -19.02
C GLY A 335 -2.40 -1.20 -20.18
N LEU A 336 -3.28 -2.07 -20.71
CA LEU A 336 -3.06 -2.90 -21.91
C LEU A 336 -3.65 -2.24 -23.17
N ASP A 337 -3.52 -0.92 -23.25
CA ASP A 337 -4.20 -0.05 -24.23
C ASP A 337 -3.88 -0.41 -25.69
N SER A 338 -2.72 -1.05 -25.94
CA SER A 338 -2.22 -1.50 -27.26
C SER A 338 -2.52 -2.98 -27.59
N LEU A 339 -3.21 -3.71 -26.70
CA LEU A 339 -3.39 -5.15 -26.87
C LEU A 339 -4.34 -5.47 -28.03
N SER A 340 -3.84 -6.17 -29.05
CA SER A 340 -4.63 -6.59 -30.21
C SER A 340 -5.17 -8.01 -30.06
N LYS A 341 -4.48 -8.91 -29.33
CA LYS A 341 -4.90 -10.31 -29.12
C LYS A 341 -4.82 -10.75 -27.65
N LEU A 342 -5.94 -11.25 -27.14
CA LEU A 342 -6.08 -11.92 -25.85
C LEU A 342 -6.66 -13.32 -26.05
N THR A 343 -6.01 -14.33 -25.49
CA THR A 343 -6.54 -15.71 -25.47
C THR A 343 -6.62 -16.26 -24.05
N LEU A 344 -7.78 -16.82 -23.72
CA LEU A 344 -8.21 -17.35 -22.42
C LEU A 344 -8.88 -18.73 -22.59
N PHE A 345 -8.48 -19.49 -23.62
CA PHE A 345 -9.02 -20.80 -23.97
C PHE A 345 -8.84 -21.81 -22.83
N GLY A 346 -9.71 -22.80 -22.69
CA GLY A 346 -9.50 -23.94 -21.76
C GLY A 346 -9.46 -23.56 -20.26
N ASN A 347 -10.01 -22.40 -19.90
CA ASN A 347 -10.01 -21.86 -18.54
C ASN A 347 -11.26 -22.32 -17.75
N LYS A 348 -11.60 -21.65 -16.65
CA LYS A 348 -12.67 -22.06 -15.71
C LYS A 348 -13.80 -21.02 -15.63
N ILE A 349 -13.93 -20.15 -16.64
CA ILE A 349 -14.85 -19.01 -16.68
C ILE A 349 -16.29 -19.50 -16.82
N LYS A 350 -17.14 -19.22 -15.81
CA LYS A 350 -18.59 -19.58 -15.82
C LYS A 350 -19.47 -18.42 -16.27
N SER A 351 -19.01 -17.17 -16.18
CA SER A 351 -19.74 -16.02 -16.68
C SER A 351 -18.82 -14.84 -17.00
N VAL A 352 -19.29 -13.94 -17.86
CA VAL A 352 -18.53 -12.75 -18.29
C VAL A 352 -19.22 -11.48 -17.79
N ALA A 353 -18.51 -10.69 -16.99
CA ALA A 353 -19.02 -9.44 -16.42
C ALA A 353 -18.79 -8.22 -17.32
N LYS A 354 -19.68 -7.22 -17.22
CA LYS A 354 -19.65 -5.95 -18.01
C LYS A 354 -18.36 -5.15 -17.87
N ARG A 355 -17.55 -5.41 -16.84
CA ARG A 355 -16.29 -4.69 -16.54
C ARG A 355 -15.03 -5.56 -16.60
N ALA A 356 -15.15 -6.85 -16.93
CA ALA A 356 -14.02 -7.80 -16.95
C ALA A 356 -12.87 -7.29 -17.83
N PHE A 357 -13.19 -6.82 -19.03
CA PHE A 357 -12.24 -6.39 -20.06
C PHE A 357 -12.05 -4.86 -20.13
N SER A 358 -12.15 -4.16 -18.99
CA SER A 358 -11.86 -2.71 -18.97
C SER A 358 -10.37 -2.45 -19.10
N GLY A 359 -9.96 -1.64 -20.09
CA GLY A 359 -8.55 -1.46 -20.49
C GLY A 359 -8.19 -2.17 -21.81
N LEU A 360 -9.15 -2.86 -22.45
CA LEU A 360 -8.98 -3.59 -23.72
C LEU A 360 -9.80 -2.96 -24.87
N GLU A 361 -9.94 -1.64 -24.89
CA GLU A 361 -10.67 -0.89 -25.90
C GLU A 361 -10.15 -1.09 -27.34
N GLY A 362 -8.85 -1.35 -27.50
CA GLY A 362 -8.19 -1.59 -28.79
C GLY A 362 -8.30 -3.02 -29.35
N LEU A 363 -8.83 -3.97 -28.57
CA LEU A 363 -8.73 -5.41 -28.84
C LEU A 363 -9.40 -5.83 -30.16
N GLU A 364 -8.68 -6.64 -30.95
CA GLU A 364 -9.14 -7.15 -32.25
C GLU A 364 -9.48 -8.65 -32.21
N HIS A 365 -8.78 -9.43 -31.40
CA HIS A 365 -8.95 -10.88 -31.27
C HIS A 365 -9.17 -11.28 -29.80
N LEU A 366 -10.32 -11.88 -29.49
CA LEU A 366 -10.62 -12.45 -28.17
C LEU A 366 -10.99 -13.93 -28.30
N ASN A 367 -10.33 -14.79 -27.52
CA ASN A 367 -10.65 -16.21 -27.45
C ASN A 367 -11.08 -16.64 -26.04
N LEU A 368 -12.34 -17.07 -25.94
CA LEU A 368 -13.00 -17.63 -24.75
C LEU A 368 -13.48 -19.07 -25.01
N GLY A 369 -12.87 -19.77 -25.97
CA GLY A 369 -13.14 -21.19 -26.25
C GLY A 369 -12.83 -22.11 -25.06
N GLU A 370 -13.39 -23.31 -25.08
CA GLU A 370 -13.35 -24.31 -23.99
C GLU A 370 -13.47 -23.71 -22.57
N ASN A 371 -14.45 -22.82 -22.39
CA ASN A 371 -14.90 -22.34 -21.09
C ASN A 371 -16.39 -22.64 -20.95
N ALA A 372 -16.81 -23.17 -19.80
CA ALA A 372 -18.20 -23.52 -19.50
C ALA A 372 -19.07 -22.27 -19.19
N ILE A 373 -19.07 -21.29 -20.10
CA ILE A 373 -19.75 -20.01 -19.95
C ILE A 373 -21.27 -20.24 -19.96
N ARG A 374 -21.93 -19.77 -18.90
CA ARG A 374 -23.37 -19.90 -18.66
C ARG A 374 -24.13 -18.62 -18.96
N SER A 375 -23.53 -17.46 -18.67
CA SER A 375 -24.16 -16.14 -18.83
C SER A 375 -23.14 -15.06 -19.20
N VAL A 376 -23.47 -14.19 -20.15
CA VAL A 376 -22.68 -13.00 -20.53
C VAL A 376 -23.53 -11.76 -20.26
N GLN A 377 -23.05 -10.85 -19.41
CA GLN A 377 -23.79 -9.64 -19.07
C GLN A 377 -23.96 -8.71 -20.29
N PHE A 378 -25.10 -8.02 -20.36
CA PHE A 378 -25.37 -6.99 -21.37
C PHE A 378 -24.21 -5.98 -21.47
N ASP A 379 -23.79 -5.66 -22.69
CA ASP A 379 -22.63 -4.82 -23.04
C ASP A 379 -21.23 -5.37 -22.64
N ALA A 380 -21.06 -6.65 -22.28
CA ALA A 380 -19.74 -7.18 -21.86
C ALA A 380 -18.57 -6.91 -22.83
N PHE A 381 -18.86 -6.77 -24.12
CA PHE A 381 -17.88 -6.50 -25.17
C PHE A 381 -17.96 -5.07 -25.74
N VAL A 382 -18.82 -4.18 -25.21
CA VAL A 382 -19.15 -2.87 -25.84
C VAL A 382 -17.95 -1.94 -26.01
N LYS A 383 -16.92 -2.11 -25.17
CA LYS A 383 -15.67 -1.36 -25.20
C LYS A 383 -14.78 -1.75 -26.40
N MET A 384 -14.84 -3.00 -26.85
CA MET A 384 -13.99 -3.56 -27.91
C MET A 384 -14.54 -3.17 -29.29
N LYS A 385 -14.42 -1.88 -29.64
CA LYS A 385 -14.99 -1.37 -30.90
C LYS A 385 -14.35 -2.02 -32.14
N ASN A 386 -13.09 -2.43 -32.01
CA ASN A 386 -12.24 -3.00 -33.07
C ASN A 386 -12.31 -4.53 -33.19
N LEU A 387 -13.16 -5.21 -32.43
CA LEU A 387 -13.19 -6.68 -32.36
C LEU A 387 -13.55 -7.31 -33.72
N LYS A 388 -12.65 -8.14 -34.26
CA LYS A 388 -12.75 -8.87 -35.53
C LYS A 388 -13.02 -10.36 -35.33
N GLU A 389 -12.45 -10.94 -34.27
CA GLU A 389 -12.59 -12.37 -33.93
C GLU A 389 -13.00 -12.53 -32.47
N LEU A 390 -14.06 -13.31 -32.23
CA LEU A 390 -14.57 -13.65 -30.90
C LEU A 390 -14.89 -15.14 -30.82
N HIS A 391 -13.93 -15.93 -30.36
CA HIS A 391 -14.16 -17.37 -30.18
C HIS A 391 -14.90 -17.63 -28.87
N ILE A 392 -16.03 -18.33 -28.96
CA ILE A 392 -16.79 -18.83 -27.80
C ILE A 392 -17.24 -20.25 -28.14
N SER A 393 -16.90 -21.22 -27.30
CA SER A 393 -17.41 -22.60 -27.44
C SER A 393 -17.91 -23.09 -26.08
N SER A 394 -19.24 -23.12 -25.90
CA SER A 394 -19.88 -23.53 -24.65
C SER A 394 -21.24 -24.19 -24.94
N ASP A 395 -21.45 -25.36 -24.36
CA ASP A 395 -22.72 -26.07 -24.32
C ASP A 395 -23.62 -25.63 -23.14
N SER A 396 -23.07 -24.77 -22.28
CA SER A 396 -23.49 -24.59 -20.89
C SER A 396 -24.35 -23.35 -20.67
N PHE A 397 -24.81 -22.70 -21.75
CA PHE A 397 -25.53 -21.43 -21.70
C PHE A 397 -26.90 -21.54 -21.03
N LEU A 398 -27.26 -20.46 -20.36
CA LEU A 398 -28.56 -20.21 -19.76
C LEU A 398 -29.28 -19.21 -20.67
N CYS A 399 -30.21 -19.70 -21.48
CA CYS A 399 -30.89 -18.94 -22.53
C CYS A 399 -32.12 -18.20 -21.98
N ASP A 400 -31.88 -17.37 -20.98
CA ASP A 400 -32.86 -16.45 -20.39
C ASP A 400 -32.86 -15.08 -21.09
N CYS A 401 -33.69 -14.15 -20.61
CA CYS A 401 -33.72 -12.77 -21.10
C CYS A 401 -32.38 -12.01 -20.94
N GLN A 402 -31.45 -12.45 -20.08
CA GLN A 402 -30.12 -11.85 -19.94
C GLN A 402 -29.21 -12.22 -21.12
N LEU A 403 -29.45 -13.35 -21.79
CA LEU A 403 -28.70 -13.76 -22.98
C LEU A 403 -29.29 -13.22 -24.30
N LYS A 404 -30.56 -12.79 -24.30
CA LYS A 404 -31.35 -12.33 -25.48
C LYS A 404 -30.62 -11.35 -26.43
N TRP A 405 -29.74 -10.51 -25.90
CA TRP A 405 -29.00 -9.50 -26.67
C TRP A 405 -27.82 -10.08 -27.48
N LEU A 406 -27.26 -11.23 -27.06
CA LEU A 406 -26.00 -11.74 -27.56
C LEU A 406 -26.09 -12.29 -29.01
N PRO A 407 -27.10 -13.12 -29.39
CA PRO A 407 -27.23 -13.58 -30.78
C PRO A 407 -27.34 -12.46 -31.83
N PRO A 408 -28.22 -11.44 -31.69
CA PRO A 408 -28.31 -10.37 -32.68
C PRO A 408 -27.07 -9.45 -32.67
N TRP A 409 -26.43 -9.26 -31.51
CA TRP A 409 -25.17 -8.50 -31.43
C TRP A 409 -24.05 -9.20 -32.21
N LEU A 410 -23.87 -10.51 -32.02
CA LEU A 410 -22.88 -11.31 -32.76
C LEU A 410 -23.10 -11.26 -34.27
N LEU A 411 -24.36 -11.44 -34.71
CA LEU A 411 -24.74 -11.38 -36.13
C LEU A 411 -24.49 -9.99 -36.73
N SER A 412 -24.82 -8.91 -36.02
CA SER A 412 -24.56 -7.52 -36.46
C SER A 412 -23.08 -7.18 -36.61
N ARG A 413 -22.19 -8.00 -36.02
CA ARG A 413 -20.74 -7.86 -36.05
C ARG A 413 -20.04 -8.90 -36.93
N MET A 414 -20.80 -9.79 -37.59
CA MET A 414 -20.28 -10.95 -38.35
C MET A 414 -19.43 -11.94 -37.52
N LEU A 415 -19.57 -11.95 -36.19
CA LEU A 415 -18.74 -12.75 -35.27
C LEU A 415 -19.24 -14.21 -35.12
N GLN A 416 -20.43 -14.54 -35.61
CA GLN A 416 -21.09 -15.84 -35.42
C GLN A 416 -20.26 -17.04 -35.92
N THR A 417 -19.37 -16.85 -36.89
CA THR A 417 -18.51 -17.91 -37.46
C THR A 417 -17.53 -18.51 -36.45
N PHE A 418 -17.24 -17.78 -35.37
CA PHE A 418 -16.32 -18.21 -34.31
C PHE A 418 -17.04 -18.68 -33.03
N VAL A 419 -18.39 -18.68 -33.03
CA VAL A 419 -19.21 -18.95 -31.86
C VAL A 419 -20.01 -20.25 -32.02
N THR A 420 -19.63 -21.26 -31.23
CA THR A 420 -20.40 -22.50 -31.04
C THR A 420 -21.05 -22.46 -29.66
N ALA A 421 -22.28 -21.92 -29.60
CA ALA A 421 -22.99 -21.72 -28.35
C ALA A 421 -24.36 -22.42 -28.39
N THR A 422 -24.59 -23.37 -27.48
CA THR A 422 -25.88 -24.04 -27.31
C THR A 422 -26.42 -23.86 -25.90
N CYS A 423 -27.74 -23.82 -25.78
CA CYS A 423 -28.43 -23.72 -24.49
C CYS A 423 -28.32 -25.05 -23.73
N ALA A 424 -27.88 -25.00 -22.47
CA ALA A 424 -28.11 -26.08 -21.51
C ALA A 424 -29.50 -25.98 -20.87
N HIS A 425 -29.97 -24.74 -20.65
CA HIS A 425 -31.24 -24.44 -19.98
C HIS A 425 -31.91 -23.19 -20.59
N PRO A 426 -33.24 -23.00 -20.42
CA PRO A 426 -34.21 -23.94 -19.84
C PRO A 426 -34.29 -25.26 -20.61
N GLU A 427 -34.80 -26.33 -19.99
CA GLU A 427 -34.85 -27.67 -20.60
C GLU A 427 -35.61 -27.69 -21.95
N SER A 428 -36.57 -26.79 -22.14
CA SER A 428 -37.31 -26.58 -23.40
C SER A 428 -36.45 -26.09 -24.58
N LEU A 429 -35.30 -25.46 -24.30
CA LEU A 429 -34.35 -24.95 -25.30
C LEU A 429 -33.06 -25.80 -25.38
N LYS A 430 -32.96 -26.86 -24.59
CA LYS A 430 -31.73 -27.63 -24.37
C LYS A 430 -31.18 -28.25 -25.67
N GLY A 431 -29.88 -28.09 -25.88
CA GLY A 431 -29.17 -28.52 -27.09
C GLY A 431 -29.40 -27.64 -28.32
N GLN A 432 -30.32 -26.66 -28.29
CA GLN A 432 -30.51 -25.73 -29.40
C GLN A 432 -29.37 -24.70 -29.44
N SER A 433 -29.01 -24.25 -30.65
CA SER A 433 -28.07 -23.14 -30.83
C SER A 433 -28.69 -21.81 -30.41
N ILE A 434 -27.92 -20.92 -29.78
CA ILE A 434 -28.42 -19.58 -29.41
C ILE A 434 -28.88 -18.76 -30.62
N PHE A 435 -28.42 -19.12 -31.84
CA PHE A 435 -28.84 -18.50 -33.09
C PHE A 435 -30.13 -19.08 -33.69
N SER A 436 -30.61 -20.23 -33.19
CA SER A 436 -31.87 -20.85 -33.59
C SER A 436 -33.04 -20.57 -32.64
N VAL A 437 -32.77 -20.06 -31.45
CA VAL A 437 -33.80 -19.70 -30.45
C VAL A 437 -34.47 -18.37 -30.85
N PRO A 438 -35.82 -18.30 -30.94
CA PRO A 438 -36.52 -17.04 -31.20
C PRO A 438 -36.29 -15.99 -30.10
N PRO A 439 -36.17 -14.68 -30.42
CA PRO A 439 -35.98 -13.62 -29.43
C PRO A 439 -37.03 -13.63 -28.31
N GLU A 440 -38.25 -14.08 -28.59
CA GLU A 440 -39.39 -14.17 -27.67
C GLU A 440 -39.24 -15.31 -26.64
N SER A 441 -38.47 -16.35 -26.94
CA SER A 441 -38.25 -17.50 -26.06
C SER A 441 -37.21 -17.25 -24.96
N PHE A 442 -36.43 -16.17 -25.06
CA PHE A 442 -35.50 -15.73 -24.01
C PHE A 442 -36.26 -14.95 -22.91
N VAL A 443 -36.87 -15.69 -21.97
CA VAL A 443 -37.64 -15.16 -20.82
C VAL A 443 -36.85 -15.28 -19.50
N CYS A 444 -37.31 -14.64 -18.42
CA CYS A 444 -36.63 -14.60 -17.10
C CYS A 444 -37.59 -14.90 -15.94
N ASP A 445 -38.60 -15.75 -16.17
CA ASP A 445 -39.65 -16.00 -15.19
C ASP A 445 -39.14 -16.85 -14.01
N ASP A 446 -38.16 -17.72 -14.26
CA ASP A 446 -37.34 -18.38 -13.24
C ASP A 446 -36.08 -17.57 -12.90
N LEU A 447 -35.62 -17.67 -11.65
CA LEU A 447 -34.32 -17.15 -11.19
C LEU A 447 -33.37 -18.31 -10.80
N PRO A 448 -32.89 -19.10 -11.77
CA PRO A 448 -32.09 -20.30 -11.53
C PRO A 448 -30.64 -20.02 -11.10
N LYS A 449 -30.10 -18.84 -11.43
CA LYS A 449 -28.81 -18.36 -10.93
C LYS A 449 -29.01 -17.63 -9.58
N PRO A 450 -28.16 -17.79 -8.56
CA PRO A 450 -28.40 -17.17 -7.26
C PRO A 450 -28.31 -15.65 -7.33
N GLN A 451 -29.16 -14.96 -6.56
CA GLN A 451 -29.14 -13.51 -6.40
C GLN A 451 -28.88 -13.14 -4.94
N ILE A 452 -27.89 -12.27 -4.69
CA ILE A 452 -27.58 -11.77 -3.35
C ILE A 452 -28.75 -10.91 -2.84
N ILE A 453 -29.31 -11.29 -1.69
CA ILE A 453 -30.33 -10.53 -0.95
C ILE A 453 -29.64 -9.68 0.12
N THR A 454 -28.95 -10.31 1.08
CA THR A 454 -28.21 -9.59 2.12
C THR A 454 -26.74 -9.39 1.73
N GLN A 455 -26.31 -8.13 1.73
CA GLN A 455 -24.91 -7.73 1.46
C GLN A 455 -24.09 -7.69 2.77
N PRO A 456 -22.78 -7.99 2.74
CA PRO A 456 -21.90 -7.80 3.90
C PRO A 456 -21.66 -6.31 4.19
N GLU A 457 -21.61 -5.95 5.47
CA GLU A 457 -21.44 -4.56 5.92
C GLU A 457 -19.97 -4.18 6.15
N THR A 458 -19.56 -3.01 5.67
CA THR A 458 -18.22 -2.46 5.95
C THR A 458 -18.06 -2.18 7.44
N THR A 459 -17.03 -2.75 8.06
CA THR A 459 -16.88 -2.88 9.51
C THR A 459 -15.54 -2.27 9.98
N ILE A 460 -15.56 -1.66 11.16
CA ILE A 460 -14.35 -1.19 11.86
C ILE A 460 -14.19 -2.05 13.12
N ALA A 461 -13.01 -2.62 13.32
CA ALA A 461 -12.71 -3.52 14.44
C ALA A 461 -11.51 -3.03 15.23
N VAL A 462 -11.51 -3.27 16.55
CA VAL A 462 -10.32 -3.12 17.39
C VAL A 462 -9.59 -4.46 17.43
N VAL A 463 -8.24 -4.43 17.39
CA VAL A 463 -7.42 -5.65 17.50
C VAL A 463 -7.85 -6.53 18.69
N GLY A 464 -7.94 -7.84 18.44
CA GLY A 464 -8.36 -8.84 19.43
C GLY A 464 -9.88 -9.01 19.59
N LYS A 465 -10.72 -8.26 18.86
CA LYS A 465 -12.17 -8.51 18.80
C LYS A 465 -12.52 -9.59 17.77
N ASP A 466 -13.63 -10.28 18.01
CA ASP A 466 -14.25 -11.17 17.03
C ASP A 466 -15.22 -10.38 16.14
N ILE A 467 -15.19 -10.64 14.84
CA ILE A 467 -16.03 -10.00 13.82
C ILE A 467 -16.73 -11.07 12.98
N ARG A 468 -17.91 -10.75 12.46
CA ARG A 468 -18.64 -11.59 11.50
C ARG A 468 -19.07 -10.78 10.28
N PHE A 469 -18.95 -11.36 9.09
CA PHE A 469 -19.56 -10.84 7.87
C PHE A 469 -20.69 -11.78 7.44
N THR A 470 -21.90 -11.26 7.28
CA THR A 470 -23.07 -12.03 6.85
C THR A 470 -23.40 -11.72 5.39
N CYS A 471 -23.83 -12.73 4.63
CA CYS A 471 -24.39 -12.55 3.28
C CYS A 471 -25.46 -13.60 3.03
N SER A 472 -26.56 -13.25 2.34
CA SER A 472 -27.58 -14.23 1.92
C SER A 472 -27.89 -14.11 0.43
N ALA A 473 -28.31 -15.21 -0.18
CA ALA A 473 -28.77 -15.26 -1.56
C ALA A 473 -29.91 -16.25 -1.74
N ALA A 474 -30.75 -16.03 -2.74
CA ALA A 474 -31.82 -16.95 -3.12
C ALA A 474 -31.80 -17.36 -4.59
N SER A 475 -32.49 -18.46 -4.91
CA SER A 475 -32.76 -18.93 -6.27
C SER A 475 -34.08 -19.72 -6.30
N SER A 476 -34.76 -19.76 -7.45
CA SER A 476 -35.83 -20.74 -7.70
C SER A 476 -35.30 -22.12 -8.05
N SER A 477 -33.98 -22.28 -8.23
CA SER A 477 -33.36 -23.59 -8.39
C SER A 477 -33.19 -24.30 -7.05
N SER A 478 -33.65 -25.55 -6.99
CA SER A 478 -33.40 -26.50 -5.90
C SER A 478 -31.96 -27.05 -5.87
N SER A 479 -31.13 -26.71 -6.86
CA SER A 479 -29.74 -27.20 -6.96
C SER A 479 -28.84 -26.66 -5.85
N PRO A 480 -27.89 -27.48 -5.35
CA PRO A 480 -27.08 -27.14 -4.19
C PRO A 480 -26.24 -25.87 -4.44
N MET A 481 -26.26 -24.97 -3.47
CA MET A 481 -25.38 -23.81 -3.42
C MET A 481 -24.07 -24.15 -2.72
N THR A 482 -22.99 -23.55 -3.21
CA THR A 482 -21.65 -23.60 -2.64
C THR A 482 -21.22 -22.18 -2.28
N PHE A 483 -20.49 -22.04 -1.18
CA PHE A 483 -20.17 -20.76 -0.55
C PHE A 483 -18.67 -20.60 -0.48
N ALA A 484 -18.18 -19.42 -0.84
CA ALA A 484 -16.78 -19.04 -0.67
C ALA A 484 -16.70 -17.56 -0.30
N TRP A 485 -15.77 -17.22 0.58
CA TRP A 485 -15.45 -15.83 0.90
C TRP A 485 -14.12 -15.46 0.25
N LYS A 486 -14.06 -14.28 -0.35
CA LYS A 486 -12.82 -13.65 -0.82
C LYS A 486 -12.35 -12.59 0.17
N LYS A 487 -11.04 -12.42 0.30
CA LYS A 487 -10.38 -11.24 0.87
C LYS A 487 -9.50 -10.63 -0.21
N ASP A 488 -9.68 -9.34 -0.51
CA ASP A 488 -8.92 -8.58 -1.49
C ASP A 488 -8.82 -9.28 -2.88
N ASN A 489 -9.96 -9.85 -3.30
CA ASN A 489 -10.18 -10.64 -4.53
C ASN A 489 -9.69 -12.12 -4.48
N GLU A 490 -8.91 -12.52 -3.48
CA GLU A 490 -8.40 -13.90 -3.31
C GLU A 490 -9.35 -14.77 -2.48
N VAL A 491 -9.55 -16.04 -2.84
CA VAL A 491 -10.47 -16.95 -2.13
C VAL A 491 -9.85 -17.49 -0.84
N LEU A 492 -10.57 -17.36 0.27
CA LEU A 492 -10.17 -17.87 1.58
C LEU A 492 -10.39 -19.40 1.66
N ALA A 493 -9.36 -20.16 1.27
CA ALA A 493 -9.42 -21.63 1.19
C ALA A 493 -9.85 -22.33 2.50
N ASN A 494 -9.53 -21.75 3.66
CA ASN A 494 -9.85 -22.28 5.00
C ASN A 494 -10.68 -21.26 5.81
N ALA A 495 -11.76 -20.74 5.23
CA ALA A 495 -12.68 -19.84 5.94
C ALA A 495 -13.42 -20.54 7.09
N ASP A 496 -13.36 -19.97 8.28
CA ASP A 496 -14.25 -20.32 9.41
C ASP A 496 -15.64 -19.73 9.12
N MET A 497 -16.54 -20.54 8.58
CA MET A 497 -17.85 -20.07 8.10
C MET A 497 -19.02 -21.00 8.44
N GLU A 498 -20.13 -20.40 8.85
CA GLU A 498 -21.41 -21.07 9.12
C GLU A 498 -22.37 -20.83 7.94
N ASN A 499 -23.03 -21.88 7.44
CA ASN A 499 -23.92 -21.81 6.28
C ASN A 499 -25.30 -22.38 6.65
N PHE A 500 -26.36 -21.60 6.43
CA PHE A 500 -27.74 -21.91 6.80
C PHE A 500 -28.65 -21.91 5.57
N ALA A 501 -29.58 -22.86 5.50
CA ALA A 501 -30.64 -22.88 4.50
C ALA A 501 -31.98 -22.44 5.13
N HIS A 502 -32.70 -21.57 4.43
CA HIS A 502 -34.00 -21.03 4.81
C HIS A 502 -35.00 -21.22 3.67
N VAL A 503 -36.03 -22.04 3.91
CA VAL A 503 -37.12 -22.26 2.95
C VAL A 503 -38.19 -21.19 3.17
N ARG A 504 -38.61 -20.48 2.11
CA ARG A 504 -39.74 -19.54 2.21
C ARG A 504 -41.07 -20.30 2.22
N ALA A 505 -41.59 -20.52 3.43
CA ALA A 505 -42.73 -21.38 3.72
C ALA A 505 -44.12 -20.86 3.29
N GLN A 506 -44.21 -19.96 2.29
CA GLN A 506 -45.49 -19.49 1.74
C GLN A 506 -45.79 -20.02 0.33
N ASP A 507 -44.78 -20.12 -0.55
CA ASP A 507 -44.96 -20.65 -1.92
C ASP A 507 -43.93 -21.73 -2.33
N GLY A 508 -42.99 -22.09 -1.45
CA GLY A 508 -42.23 -23.35 -1.52
C GLY A 508 -41.05 -23.43 -2.51
N GLU A 509 -41.05 -22.67 -3.62
CA GLU A 509 -40.05 -22.87 -4.71
C GLU A 509 -38.72 -22.13 -4.52
N VAL A 510 -38.67 -21.08 -3.71
CA VAL A 510 -37.45 -20.25 -3.54
C VAL A 510 -36.65 -20.67 -2.31
N MET A 511 -35.45 -21.19 -2.56
CA MET A 511 -34.45 -21.53 -1.55
C MET A 511 -33.55 -20.32 -1.26
N GLU A 512 -33.59 -19.80 -0.03
CA GLU A 512 -32.65 -18.78 0.46
C GLU A 512 -31.56 -19.44 1.31
N TYR A 513 -30.31 -19.01 1.16
CA TYR A 513 -29.17 -19.47 1.95
C TYR A 513 -28.40 -18.28 2.52
N THR A 514 -27.98 -18.39 3.78
CA THR A 514 -27.16 -17.39 4.48
C THR A 514 -25.80 -18.00 4.82
N THR A 515 -24.72 -17.29 4.49
CA THR A 515 -23.35 -17.62 4.91
C THR A 515 -22.81 -16.52 5.84
N ILE A 516 -22.12 -16.94 6.90
CA ILE A 516 -21.49 -16.06 7.88
C ILE A 516 -20.01 -16.42 7.94
N LEU A 517 -19.12 -15.48 7.60
CA LEU A 517 -17.68 -15.60 7.82
C LEU A 517 -17.32 -15.09 9.21
N HIS A 518 -16.60 -15.90 9.99
CA HIS A 518 -16.14 -15.58 11.34
C HIS A 518 -14.65 -15.23 11.31
N LEU A 519 -14.31 -14.04 11.82
CA LEU A 519 -12.93 -13.58 12.00
C LEU A 519 -12.66 -13.42 13.49
N ARG A 520 -12.13 -14.49 14.11
CA ARG A 520 -11.82 -14.51 15.55
C ARG A 520 -10.50 -13.79 15.84
N HIS A 521 -10.40 -13.10 16.97
CA HIS A 521 -9.23 -12.37 17.45
C HIS A 521 -8.56 -11.51 16.36
N VAL A 522 -9.30 -10.57 15.77
CA VAL A 522 -8.87 -9.78 14.60
C VAL A 522 -7.48 -9.17 14.80
N THR A 523 -6.59 -9.45 13.84
CA THR A 523 -5.25 -8.86 13.76
C THR A 523 -5.18 -7.87 12.60
N PHE A 524 -4.12 -7.05 12.55
CA PHE A 524 -3.92 -6.11 11.43
C PHE A 524 -3.85 -6.83 10.06
N GLY A 525 -3.37 -8.08 10.01
CA GLY A 525 -3.37 -8.89 8.77
C GLY A 525 -4.76 -9.27 8.24
N HIS A 526 -5.82 -9.06 9.02
CA HIS A 526 -7.20 -9.23 8.55
C HIS A 526 -7.76 -7.95 7.88
N GLU A 527 -7.10 -6.79 7.96
CA GLU A 527 -7.53 -5.59 7.21
C GLU A 527 -7.57 -5.89 5.70
N GLY A 528 -8.67 -5.52 5.03
CA GLY A 528 -8.91 -5.88 3.64
C GLY A 528 -10.36 -5.71 3.18
N ARG A 529 -10.62 -6.06 1.91
CA ARG A 529 -11.95 -6.02 1.29
C ARG A 529 -12.53 -7.44 1.16
N TYR A 530 -13.52 -7.75 1.99
CA TYR A 530 -14.21 -9.04 2.03
C TYR A 530 -15.38 -9.08 1.06
N GLN A 531 -15.58 -10.22 0.40
CA GLN A 531 -16.66 -10.41 -0.56
C GLN A 531 -17.16 -11.86 -0.51
N CYS A 532 -18.46 -12.04 -0.32
CA CYS A 532 -19.11 -13.34 -0.46
C CYS A 532 -19.32 -13.70 -1.94
N VAL A 533 -19.08 -14.97 -2.27
CA VAL A 533 -19.33 -15.64 -3.54
C VAL A 533 -20.26 -16.83 -3.28
N ILE A 534 -21.39 -16.88 -3.99
CA ILE A 534 -22.37 -17.97 -3.88
C ILE A 534 -22.59 -18.56 -5.27
N THR A 535 -22.35 -19.86 -5.43
CA THR A 535 -22.34 -20.54 -6.73
C THR A 535 -23.20 -21.79 -6.69
N ASN A 536 -24.13 -21.93 -7.63
CA ASN A 536 -24.77 -23.21 -7.95
C ASN A 536 -24.38 -23.64 -9.38
N HIS A 537 -24.97 -24.71 -9.91
CA HIS A 537 -24.66 -25.18 -11.28
C HIS A 537 -25.10 -24.23 -12.41
N PHE A 538 -25.94 -23.23 -12.16
CA PHE A 538 -26.31 -22.19 -13.12
C PHE A 538 -25.32 -21.01 -13.14
N GLY A 539 -24.56 -20.79 -12.06
CA GLY A 539 -23.43 -19.87 -12.05
C GLY A 539 -23.09 -19.26 -10.70
N SER A 540 -22.03 -18.46 -10.68
CA SER A 540 -21.56 -17.70 -9.52
C SER A 540 -22.24 -16.34 -9.43
N THR A 541 -22.57 -15.92 -8.21
CA THR A 541 -23.05 -14.57 -7.88
C THR A 541 -22.17 -13.98 -6.78
N TYR A 542 -22.09 -12.65 -6.75
CA TYR A 542 -21.06 -11.92 -6.01
C TYR A 542 -21.66 -10.76 -5.25
N SER A 543 -21.35 -10.67 -3.96
CA SER A 543 -21.73 -9.53 -3.12
C SER A 543 -20.89 -8.28 -3.41
N HIS A 544 -21.27 -7.15 -2.80
CA HIS A 544 -20.41 -5.97 -2.71
C HIS A 544 -19.20 -6.25 -1.80
N LYS A 545 -18.12 -5.48 -2.02
CA LYS A 545 -16.86 -5.62 -1.26
C LYS A 545 -16.92 -4.82 0.04
N ALA A 546 -17.15 -5.49 1.17
CA ALA A 546 -17.17 -4.90 2.50
C ALA A 546 -15.74 -4.71 3.02
N ARG A 547 -15.37 -3.51 3.47
CA ARG A 547 -14.03 -3.25 4.00
C ARG A 547 -13.97 -3.56 5.50
N LEU A 548 -12.96 -4.30 5.95
CA LEU A 548 -12.56 -4.38 7.36
C LEU A 548 -11.46 -3.34 7.60
N THR A 549 -11.69 -2.39 8.51
CA THR A 549 -10.64 -1.48 9.02
C THR A 549 -10.17 -1.98 10.37
N VAL A 550 -8.86 -2.08 10.62
CA VAL A 550 -8.34 -2.57 11.91
C VAL A 550 -7.67 -1.44 12.68
N ASN A 551 -8.32 -1.03 13.77
CA ASN A 551 -7.83 -0.03 14.69
C ASN A 551 -7.04 -0.67 15.84
N VAL A 552 -5.98 -0.01 16.26
CA VAL A 552 -5.14 -0.39 17.42
C VAL A 552 -5.35 0.66 18.50
N LEU A 553 -5.77 0.21 19.70
CA LEU A 553 -5.93 1.07 20.88
C LEU A 553 -4.61 1.82 21.18
N PRO A 554 -4.64 3.08 21.65
CA PRO A 554 -3.41 3.79 21.97
C PRO A 554 -2.59 3.07 23.05
N SER A 555 -1.27 3.25 23.01
CA SER A 555 -0.32 2.76 24.01
C SER A 555 0.78 3.80 24.23
N PHE A 556 1.05 4.16 25.48
CA PHE A 556 2.05 5.18 25.81
C PHE A 556 3.47 4.71 25.48
N THR A 557 4.20 5.51 24.70
CA THR A 557 5.65 5.41 24.52
C THR A 557 6.40 6.34 25.47
N LYS A 558 5.75 7.42 25.94
CA LYS A 558 6.17 8.24 27.07
C LYS A 558 4.97 8.56 27.96
N MET A 559 5.16 8.53 29.27
CA MET A 559 4.17 8.96 30.25
C MET A 559 4.70 10.16 31.04
N PRO A 560 3.84 11.06 31.53
CA PRO A 560 4.25 12.11 32.44
C PRO A 560 4.62 11.52 33.81
N HIS A 561 5.47 12.22 34.54
CA HIS A 561 5.96 11.83 35.87
C HIS A 561 5.87 13.04 36.81
N ASP A 562 5.69 12.79 38.12
CA ASP A 562 5.65 13.86 39.13
C ASP A 562 6.95 14.71 39.10
N ILE A 563 6.81 16.04 39.12
CA ILE A 563 7.93 16.98 39.10
C ILE A 563 7.78 18.07 40.17
N ALA A 564 8.88 18.37 40.84
CA ALA A 564 8.96 19.44 41.84
C ALA A 564 10.04 20.45 41.41
N ILE A 565 9.62 21.69 41.12
CA ILE A 565 10.47 22.70 40.47
C ILE A 565 10.32 24.07 41.14
N ARG A 566 11.33 24.95 40.97
CA ARG A 566 11.29 26.31 41.54
C ARG A 566 10.39 27.24 40.72
N THR A 567 9.73 28.19 41.36
CA THR A 567 9.00 29.26 40.65
C THR A 567 9.93 30.04 39.71
N GLY A 568 9.38 30.56 38.60
CA GLY A 568 10.14 31.22 37.52
C GLY A 568 10.92 30.27 36.59
N THR A 569 10.99 28.97 36.90
CA THR A 569 11.63 27.98 36.01
C THR A 569 10.65 27.40 34.98
N MET A 570 11.10 26.48 34.13
CA MET A 570 10.28 25.81 33.12
C MET A 570 9.85 24.41 33.59
N ALA A 571 8.55 24.13 33.59
CA ALA A 571 8.03 22.77 33.71
C ALA A 571 8.06 22.07 32.36
N ARG A 572 8.45 20.79 32.32
CA ARG A 572 8.35 19.93 31.13
C ARG A 572 7.67 18.61 31.52
N LEU A 573 6.54 18.32 30.88
CA LEU A 573 5.81 17.07 30.99
C LEU A 573 5.79 16.41 29.61
N GLU A 574 6.31 15.19 29.51
CA GLU A 574 6.32 14.44 28.25
C GLU A 574 5.14 13.47 28.21
N CYS A 575 4.44 13.36 27.09
CA CYS A 575 3.42 12.34 26.89
C CYS A 575 3.27 12.01 25.41
N ALA A 576 3.70 10.79 25.05
CA ALA A 576 3.73 10.28 23.69
C ALA A 576 2.98 8.95 23.64
N ALA A 577 2.21 8.72 22.57
CA ALA A 577 1.48 7.48 22.39
C ALA A 577 1.50 7.00 20.94
N THR A 578 1.46 5.69 20.75
CA THR A 578 1.33 5.02 19.44
C THR A 578 -0.01 4.30 19.36
N GLY A 579 -0.53 4.12 18.15
CA GLY A 579 -1.84 3.51 17.91
C GLY A 579 -2.24 3.65 16.44
N HIS A 580 -3.34 3.03 16.02
CA HIS A 580 -3.84 3.13 14.65
C HIS A 580 -5.36 3.41 14.62
N PRO A 581 -5.85 4.51 14.03
CA PRO A 581 -5.08 5.67 13.56
C PRO A 581 -4.22 6.31 14.67
N ASN A 582 -3.26 7.17 14.29
CA ASN A 582 -2.39 7.84 15.26
C ASN A 582 -3.23 8.57 16.35
N PRO A 583 -2.89 8.42 17.63
CA PRO A 583 -3.65 9.05 18.70
C PRO A 583 -3.42 10.56 18.76
N GLN A 584 -4.48 11.29 19.10
CA GLN A 584 -4.39 12.69 19.50
C GLN A 584 -4.09 12.76 21.00
N ILE A 585 -3.14 13.63 21.38
CA ILE A 585 -2.78 13.91 22.77
C ILE A 585 -3.56 15.13 23.26
N ALA A 586 -4.25 14.99 24.39
CA ALA A 586 -4.95 16.07 25.10
C ALA A 586 -4.50 16.14 26.55
N TRP A 587 -4.46 17.34 27.12
CA TRP A 587 -4.07 17.58 28.51
C TRP A 587 -5.21 18.21 29.31
N GLN A 588 -5.29 17.86 30.59
CA GLN A 588 -6.18 18.45 31.59
C GLN A 588 -5.39 18.80 32.85
N LYS A 589 -5.83 19.82 33.59
CA LYS A 589 -5.32 20.19 34.92
C LYS A 589 -6.44 20.04 35.95
N ASP A 590 -6.19 19.31 37.02
CA ASP A 590 -7.12 19.05 38.13
C ASP A 590 -8.51 18.53 37.67
N GLY A 591 -8.53 17.75 36.58
CA GLY A 591 -9.75 17.22 35.94
C GLY A 591 -10.49 18.21 35.03
N GLY A 592 -9.99 19.43 34.85
CA GLY A 592 -10.56 20.47 33.99
C GLY A 592 -9.63 20.89 32.84
N THR A 593 -10.09 21.87 32.06
CA THR A 593 -9.37 22.47 30.92
C THR A 593 -8.94 23.92 31.16
N ASP A 594 -9.10 24.45 32.37
CA ASP A 594 -8.52 25.76 32.73
C ASP A 594 -7.05 25.58 33.14
N PHE A 595 -6.19 26.36 32.49
CA PHE A 595 -4.75 26.38 32.72
C PHE A 595 -4.35 27.85 32.97
N PRO A 596 -3.95 28.24 34.20
CA PRO A 596 -3.50 29.60 34.49
C PRO A 596 -2.37 30.05 33.55
N ALA A 597 -1.37 29.17 33.32
CA ALA A 597 -0.33 29.37 32.31
C ALA A 597 -0.84 29.60 30.87
N ALA A 598 -1.98 29.04 30.45
CA ALA A 598 -2.53 29.27 29.11
C ALA A 598 -3.15 30.67 28.98
N ARG A 599 -3.87 31.13 30.02
CA ARG A 599 -4.41 32.50 30.10
C ARG A 599 -3.30 33.56 30.02
N GLU A 600 -2.13 33.25 30.61
CA GLU A 600 -0.94 34.10 30.59
C GLU A 600 0.00 33.84 29.40
N ARG A 601 -0.35 32.94 28.47
CA ARG A 601 0.46 32.51 27.29
C ARG A 601 1.84 31.93 27.63
N ARG A 602 2.02 31.44 28.86
CA ARG A 602 3.20 30.73 29.37
C ARG A 602 3.19 29.22 29.06
N MET A 603 2.04 28.66 28.73
CA MET A 603 1.86 27.26 28.33
C MET A 603 2.11 27.09 26.83
N HIS A 604 2.90 26.08 26.47
CA HIS A 604 3.16 25.69 25.10
C HIS A 604 2.98 24.17 24.92
N VAL A 605 2.43 23.78 23.78
CA VAL A 605 2.32 22.39 23.31
C VAL A 605 2.90 22.37 21.91
N MET A 606 3.96 21.60 21.68
CA MET A 606 4.56 21.46 20.35
C MET A 606 3.95 20.25 19.64
N PRO A 607 3.32 20.41 18.46
CA PRO A 607 2.61 19.31 17.79
C PRO A 607 3.49 18.11 17.41
N ASP A 608 4.79 18.34 17.17
CA ASP A 608 5.71 17.35 16.60
C ASP A 608 6.60 16.64 17.64
N ASP A 609 6.61 17.09 18.90
CA ASP A 609 7.59 16.69 19.93
C ASP A 609 7.00 15.93 21.14
N ASP A 610 5.68 15.70 21.19
CA ASP A 610 4.95 15.01 22.28
C ASP A 610 5.19 15.61 23.70
N VAL A 611 5.39 16.94 23.77
CA VAL A 611 5.77 17.63 25.00
C VAL A 611 4.88 18.83 25.31
N PHE A 612 4.44 18.87 26.56
CA PHE A 612 3.78 19.99 27.22
C PHE A 612 4.79 20.74 28.09
N PHE A 613 4.91 22.05 27.95
CA PHE A 613 5.77 22.85 28.84
C PHE A 613 5.12 24.16 29.28
N ILE A 614 5.46 24.57 30.50
CA ILE A 614 5.06 25.86 31.09
C ILE A 614 6.35 26.64 31.38
N THR A 615 6.48 27.83 30.81
CA THR A 615 7.54 28.79 31.15
C THR A 615 7.14 29.63 32.37
N ASP A 616 8.12 30.21 33.09
CA ASP A 616 7.86 31.14 34.22
C ASP A 616 6.81 30.59 35.20
N VAL A 617 7.09 29.41 35.77
CA VAL A 617 6.10 28.65 36.56
C VAL A 617 5.72 29.38 37.85
N LYS A 618 4.41 29.50 38.11
CA LYS A 618 3.82 30.18 39.27
C LYS A 618 3.10 29.18 40.18
N ILE A 619 2.84 29.58 41.42
CA ILE A 619 2.19 28.71 42.42
C ILE A 619 0.82 28.20 41.93
N ASP A 620 0.04 29.01 41.22
CA ASP A 620 -1.27 28.64 40.66
C ASP A 620 -1.19 27.55 39.57
N ASP A 621 -0.01 27.31 38.98
CA ASP A 621 0.21 26.20 38.05
C ASP A 621 0.35 24.85 38.79
N MET A 622 0.50 24.83 40.12
CA MET A 622 0.52 23.60 40.93
C MET A 622 -0.78 22.80 40.76
N GLY A 623 -0.68 21.49 40.55
CA GLY A 623 -1.85 20.62 40.37
C GLY A 623 -1.53 19.27 39.74
N VAL A 624 -2.57 18.46 39.49
CA VAL A 624 -2.48 17.17 38.80
C VAL A 624 -2.75 17.37 37.32
N TYR A 625 -1.77 17.03 36.49
CA TYR A 625 -1.82 17.09 35.04
C TYR A 625 -2.11 15.70 34.47
N SER A 626 -3.26 15.57 33.81
CA SER A 626 -3.68 14.35 33.13
C SER A 626 -3.44 14.46 31.63
N CYS A 627 -2.54 13.63 31.11
CA CYS A 627 -2.44 13.39 29.68
C CYS A 627 -3.44 12.29 29.27
N THR A 628 -4.15 12.50 28.17
CA THR A 628 -5.02 11.50 27.54
C THR A 628 -4.63 11.34 26.08
N ALA A 629 -4.37 10.11 25.65
CA ALA A 629 -4.13 9.74 24.26
C ALA A 629 -5.37 9.03 23.71
N GLN A 630 -5.94 9.51 22.60
CA GLN A 630 -7.21 9.01 22.06
C GLN A 630 -7.17 8.80 20.54
N ASN A 631 -7.75 7.68 20.08
CA ASN A 631 -8.07 7.44 18.66
C ASN A 631 -9.43 6.72 18.51
N LEU A 632 -9.73 6.24 17.29
CA LEU A 632 -10.99 5.53 16.97
C LEU A 632 -11.10 4.11 17.57
N ALA A 633 -10.11 3.59 18.29
CA ALA A 633 -10.21 2.36 19.10
C ALA A 633 -10.50 2.64 20.58
N GLY A 634 -10.30 3.88 21.06
CA GLY A 634 -10.52 4.27 22.45
C GLY A 634 -9.48 5.28 22.95
N SER A 635 -9.40 5.43 24.26
CA SER A 635 -8.44 6.31 24.93
C SER A 635 -7.73 5.63 26.09
N ILE A 636 -6.56 6.17 26.44
CA ILE A 636 -5.80 5.87 27.65
C ILE A 636 -5.39 7.19 28.31
N SER A 637 -5.23 7.20 29.63
CA SER A 637 -4.84 8.39 30.40
C SER A 637 -3.75 8.08 31.42
N ALA A 638 -2.85 9.04 31.66
CA ALA A 638 -1.80 8.99 32.67
C ALA A 638 -1.66 10.34 33.38
N ASN A 639 -1.39 10.33 34.69
CA ASN A 639 -1.39 11.51 35.54
C ASN A 639 0.02 11.79 36.09
N ALA A 640 0.33 13.06 36.31
CA ALA A 640 1.50 13.52 37.04
C ALA A 640 1.20 14.79 37.83
N THR A 641 1.92 15.00 38.93
CA THR A 641 1.75 16.12 39.84
C THR A 641 2.84 17.16 39.61
N LEU A 642 2.46 18.39 39.26
CA LEU A 642 3.36 19.54 39.24
C LEU A 642 3.36 20.20 40.62
N THR A 643 4.48 20.10 41.34
CA THR A 643 4.71 20.78 42.62
C THR A 643 5.59 22.01 42.41
N VAL A 644 5.08 23.19 42.78
CA VAL A 644 5.84 24.45 42.66
C VAL A 644 6.44 24.84 44.01
N LEU A 645 7.76 25.08 43.99
CA LEU A 645 8.58 25.37 45.15
C LEU A 645 9.04 26.85 45.13
N GLU A 646 9.08 27.49 46.29
CA GLU A 646 9.39 28.91 46.47
C GLU A 646 10.34 29.05 47.67
N THR A 647 11.38 29.88 47.55
CA THR A 647 12.25 30.24 48.68
C THR A 647 11.48 31.01 49.75
N PRO A 648 11.98 31.06 51.01
CA PRO A 648 11.32 31.83 52.05
C PRO A 648 11.23 33.31 51.68
N SER A 649 10.04 33.89 51.80
CA SER A 649 9.74 35.29 51.45
C SER A 649 8.98 35.96 52.61
N LEU A 650 9.12 37.28 52.77
CA LEU A 650 8.45 38.02 53.85
C LEU A 650 7.24 38.78 53.31
N VAL A 651 6.04 38.48 53.82
CA VAL A 651 4.76 39.02 53.31
C VAL A 651 4.57 40.50 53.66
N VAL A 652 5.13 40.96 54.77
CA VAL A 652 5.05 42.34 55.27
C VAL A 652 6.41 42.72 55.84
N PRO A 653 7.02 43.86 55.47
CA PRO A 653 8.29 44.32 56.03
C PRO A 653 8.31 44.28 57.55
N LEU A 654 9.42 43.80 58.14
CA LEU A 654 9.57 43.70 59.58
C LEU A 654 9.94 45.09 60.14
N GLU A 655 8.92 45.86 60.53
CA GLU A 655 9.08 47.27 60.93
C GLU A 655 9.89 47.45 62.23
N ASP A 656 10.74 48.48 62.26
CA ASP A 656 11.33 49.03 63.50
C ASP A 656 10.24 49.45 64.50
N ARG A 657 10.52 49.34 65.81
CA ARG A 657 9.55 49.68 66.86
C ARG A 657 10.18 50.53 67.95
N VAL A 658 9.45 51.58 68.34
CA VAL A 658 9.79 52.47 69.45
C VAL A 658 8.73 52.32 70.53
N VAL A 659 9.13 51.92 71.73
CA VAL A 659 8.23 51.49 72.82
C VAL A 659 8.75 51.99 74.17
N SER A 660 7.87 52.31 75.12
CA SER A 660 8.26 52.81 76.44
C SER A 660 8.60 51.67 77.40
N VAL A 661 9.47 51.92 78.39
CA VAL A 661 9.74 50.94 79.46
C VAL A 661 8.44 50.53 80.16
N GLY A 662 8.19 49.22 80.23
CA GLY A 662 7.00 48.62 80.83
C GLY A 662 5.84 48.34 79.86
N GLU A 663 5.87 48.82 78.62
CA GLU A 663 4.86 48.49 77.61
C GLU A 663 5.10 47.07 77.02
N THR A 664 4.25 46.63 76.09
CA THR A 664 4.39 45.35 75.37
C THR A 664 4.59 45.61 73.89
N VAL A 665 5.60 44.97 73.28
CA VAL A 665 5.88 45.06 71.83
C VAL A 665 5.54 43.74 71.14
N ALA A 666 5.12 43.83 69.88
CA ALA A 666 4.91 42.68 69.01
C ALA A 666 5.68 42.89 67.69
N LEU A 667 6.53 41.93 67.33
CA LEU A 667 7.35 41.90 66.12
C LEU A 667 6.80 40.80 65.19
N GLN A 668 6.29 41.18 64.03
CA GLN A 668 5.57 40.28 63.13
C GLN A 668 6.43 39.85 61.93
N CYS A 669 6.91 38.61 61.95
CA CYS A 669 7.59 37.98 60.83
C CYS A 669 6.65 37.02 60.11
N LYS A 670 5.75 37.56 59.29
CA LYS A 670 4.81 36.77 58.48
C LYS A 670 5.52 36.26 57.22
N ALA A 671 6.02 35.04 57.26
CA ALA A 671 6.76 34.42 56.16
C ALA A 671 5.88 33.53 55.26
N THR A 672 6.23 33.49 53.97
CA THR A 672 5.72 32.62 52.89
C THR A 672 6.86 31.79 52.30
N GLY A 673 6.52 30.83 51.44
CA GLY A 673 7.46 29.90 50.81
C GLY A 673 6.86 28.50 50.65
N SER A 674 7.40 27.72 49.71
CA SER A 674 6.97 26.35 49.40
C SER A 674 8.19 25.41 49.32
N PRO A 675 8.39 24.48 50.26
CA PRO A 675 7.55 24.20 51.43
C PRO A 675 7.53 25.36 52.46
N PRO A 676 6.53 25.40 53.36
CA PRO A 676 6.42 26.45 54.38
C PRO A 676 7.71 26.59 55.22
N PRO A 677 8.22 27.81 55.43
CA PRO A 677 9.49 28.01 56.13
C PRO A 677 9.38 27.80 57.64
N ARG A 678 10.43 27.19 58.22
CA ARG A 678 10.71 27.20 59.65
C ARG A 678 11.28 28.57 60.04
N ILE A 679 10.71 29.19 61.07
CA ILE A 679 11.10 30.53 61.55
C ILE A 679 11.88 30.42 62.86
N THR A 680 13.02 31.12 62.93
CA THR A 680 13.86 31.28 64.12
C THR A 680 14.14 32.75 64.39
N TRP A 681 14.04 33.18 65.65
CA TRP A 681 14.35 34.56 66.05
C TRP A 681 15.74 34.65 66.69
N LEU A 682 16.48 35.70 66.32
CA LEU A 682 17.79 36.07 66.83
C LEU A 682 17.74 37.51 67.36
N LYS A 683 18.67 37.85 68.25
CA LYS A 683 18.90 39.22 68.75
C LYS A 683 20.38 39.57 68.62
N GLY A 684 20.65 40.71 68.00
CA GLY A 684 21.93 40.93 67.34
C GLY A 684 22.14 39.83 66.31
N ASP A 685 23.16 39.00 66.54
CA ASP A 685 23.57 37.86 65.72
C ASP A 685 23.51 36.52 66.48
N HIS A 686 22.94 36.50 67.69
CA HIS A 686 22.81 35.30 68.53
C HIS A 686 21.35 34.82 68.62
N PRO A 687 21.08 33.51 68.80
CA PRO A 687 19.73 33.01 69.07
C PRO A 687 19.05 33.76 70.22
N LEU A 688 17.78 34.11 70.05
CA LEU A 688 17.06 34.91 71.04
C LEU A 688 16.95 34.16 72.38
N SER A 689 17.55 34.73 73.42
CA SER A 689 17.51 34.18 74.78
C SER A 689 16.12 34.36 75.38
N LEU A 690 15.40 33.25 75.54
CA LEU A 690 14.00 33.27 75.95
C LEU A 690 13.85 33.48 77.47
N THR A 691 12.81 34.22 77.83
CA THR A 691 12.37 34.49 79.22
C THR A 691 10.85 34.37 79.29
N GLU A 692 10.25 34.28 80.47
CA GLU A 692 8.78 34.24 80.64
C GLU A 692 8.02 35.42 80.00
N ARG A 693 8.71 36.55 79.76
CA ARG A 693 8.19 37.74 79.04
C ARG A 693 8.09 37.58 77.51
N HIS A 694 8.71 36.55 76.93
CA HIS A 694 8.77 36.32 75.48
C HIS A 694 7.75 35.24 75.07
N HIS A 695 6.78 35.61 74.24
CA HIS A 695 5.71 34.71 73.77
C HIS A 695 5.71 34.62 72.24
N PHE A 696 5.36 33.45 71.69
CA PHE A 696 5.28 33.24 70.23
C PHE A 696 3.91 32.73 69.80
N THR A 697 3.49 33.07 68.58
CA THR A 697 2.40 32.36 67.91
C THR A 697 2.86 31.00 67.38
N PRO A 698 1.95 30.05 67.11
CA PRO A 698 2.27 28.82 66.39
C PRO A 698 3.01 29.12 65.07
N GLY A 699 4.10 28.40 64.81
CA GLY A 699 4.98 28.66 63.66
C GLY A 699 5.93 29.85 63.82
N ASN A 700 6.00 30.48 65.01
CA ASN A 700 6.90 31.58 65.37
C ASN A 700 6.72 32.88 64.53
N GLN A 701 5.61 33.06 63.80
CA GLN A 701 5.39 34.22 62.92
C GLN A 701 5.18 35.56 63.66
N LEU A 702 4.92 35.53 64.96
CA LEU A 702 4.82 36.71 65.81
C LEU A 702 5.62 36.45 67.08
N LEU A 703 6.51 37.38 67.42
CA LEU A 703 7.18 37.45 68.72
C LEU A 703 6.55 38.60 69.52
N VAL A 704 6.07 38.31 70.73
CA VAL A 704 5.55 39.32 71.67
C VAL A 704 6.48 39.38 72.88
N VAL A 705 6.98 40.57 73.22
CA VAL A 705 7.79 40.82 74.42
C VAL A 705 6.99 41.72 75.36
N GLN A 706 6.60 41.17 76.51
CA GLN A 706 5.85 41.86 77.54
C GLN A 706 6.76 42.58 78.54
N ASN A 707 6.24 43.65 79.16
CA ASN A 707 6.92 44.45 80.19
C ASN A 707 8.36 44.79 79.75
N VAL A 708 8.48 45.48 78.62
CA VAL A 708 9.74 45.76 77.92
C VAL A 708 10.71 46.54 78.83
N VAL A 709 11.91 46.01 79.04
CA VAL A 709 12.98 46.61 79.86
C VAL A 709 14.11 47.11 78.97
N ALA A 710 14.95 48.04 79.44
CA ALA A 710 16.01 48.65 78.62
C ALA A 710 16.96 47.64 77.95
N GLU A 711 17.21 46.49 78.59
CA GLU A 711 18.00 45.37 78.03
C GLU A 711 17.36 44.70 76.81
N ASP A 712 16.04 44.85 76.60
CA ASP A 712 15.33 44.30 75.44
C ASP A 712 15.71 45.02 74.13
N ALA A 713 16.25 46.24 74.18
CA ALA A 713 16.62 47.02 73.00
C ALA A 713 17.64 46.30 72.10
N GLY A 714 17.62 46.62 70.81
CA GLY A 714 18.56 46.09 69.81
C GLY A 714 17.90 45.59 68.53
N ARG A 715 18.73 45.10 67.60
CA ARG A 715 18.28 44.47 66.35
C ARG A 715 17.72 43.08 66.64
N TYR A 716 16.43 42.88 66.39
CA TYR A 716 15.83 41.55 66.27
C TYR A 716 15.93 41.11 64.81
N THR A 717 16.35 39.86 64.60
CA THR A 717 16.44 39.26 63.27
C THR A 717 15.51 38.06 63.22
N CYS A 718 14.58 38.05 62.26
CA CYS A 718 13.82 36.87 61.91
C CYS A 718 14.54 36.12 60.79
N GLU A 719 14.86 34.85 61.02
CA GLU A 719 15.45 33.94 60.04
C GLU A 719 14.39 32.93 59.58
N MET A 720 14.17 32.87 58.28
CA MET A 720 13.11 32.09 57.64
C MET A 720 13.77 31.05 56.72
N SER A 721 13.64 29.76 57.04
CA SER A 721 14.41 28.67 56.39
C SER A 721 13.50 27.60 55.79
N ASN A 722 13.74 27.21 54.53
CA ASN A 722 13.12 26.02 53.94
C ASN A 722 14.14 25.24 53.08
N ALA A 723 13.71 24.16 52.42
CA ALA A 723 14.58 23.29 51.64
C ALA A 723 15.26 23.96 50.41
N LEU A 724 14.84 25.18 50.02
CA LEU A 724 15.43 25.91 48.89
C LEU A 724 16.43 27.01 49.28
N GLY A 725 16.39 27.50 50.51
CA GLY A 725 17.17 28.66 50.96
C GLY A 725 16.81 29.15 52.37
N THR A 726 17.45 30.23 52.80
CA THR A 726 17.18 30.88 54.10
C THR A 726 17.28 32.40 53.93
N GLU A 727 16.21 33.10 54.27
CA GLU A 727 16.05 34.54 54.14
C GLU A 727 16.02 35.20 55.52
N ARG A 728 16.42 36.48 55.63
CA ARG A 728 16.47 37.20 56.91
C ARG A 728 15.84 38.58 56.84
N ALA A 729 15.04 38.90 57.85
CA ALA A 729 14.44 40.21 58.06
C ALA A 729 14.91 40.79 59.40
N HIS A 730 15.04 42.12 59.47
CA HIS A 730 15.54 42.81 60.67
C HIS A 730 14.55 43.89 61.13
N SER A 731 14.45 44.10 62.44
CA SER A 731 13.79 45.27 63.06
C SER A 731 14.59 45.74 64.27
N GLN A 732 14.75 47.05 64.39
CA GLN A 732 15.38 47.70 65.53
C GLN A 732 14.32 48.01 66.60
N LEU A 733 14.42 47.34 67.75
CA LEU A 733 13.67 47.72 68.95
C LEU A 733 14.42 48.83 69.68
N SER A 734 13.78 50.00 69.77
CA SER A 734 14.26 51.17 70.51
C SER A 734 13.35 51.43 71.71
N ILE A 735 13.94 51.70 72.88
CA ILE A 735 13.18 51.78 74.13
C ILE A 735 13.31 53.18 74.72
N LEU A 736 12.17 53.84 74.94
CA LEU A 736 12.12 55.17 75.52
C LEU A 736 12.03 55.10 77.05
N PRO A 737 12.90 55.82 77.79
CA PRO A 737 12.76 55.96 79.24
C PRO A 737 11.50 56.77 79.57
N THR A 738 10.75 56.33 80.56
CA THR A 738 9.45 56.92 80.95
C THR A 738 9.63 58.35 81.51
N PRO A 739 9.03 59.39 80.89
CA PRO A 739 9.10 60.76 81.40
C PRO A 739 8.30 60.95 82.70
N GLY A 740 8.88 61.63 83.69
CA GLY A 740 8.28 61.83 85.01
C GLY A 740 7.47 63.12 85.15
N CYS A 741 6.23 63.00 85.66
CA CYS A 741 5.26 64.08 85.94
C CYS A 741 4.73 64.83 84.69
N ARG A 742 3.54 65.44 84.73
CA ARG A 742 2.69 65.91 85.85
C ARG A 742 1.20 65.60 85.58
N LYS A 743 0.36 65.52 86.62
CA LYS A 743 -1.09 65.26 86.47
C LYS A 743 -1.88 66.56 86.28
N ASP A 744 -2.67 66.60 85.20
CA ASP A 744 -3.95 67.31 84.99
C ASP A 744 -4.48 66.82 83.61
N GLY A 745 -5.75 66.54 83.33
CA GLY A 745 -6.94 66.37 84.18
C GLY A 745 -8.16 66.02 83.30
N THR A 746 -8.94 64.97 83.65
CA THR A 746 -10.12 64.42 82.90
C THR A 746 -9.85 63.92 81.47
N THR A 747 -10.34 62.76 81.03
CA THR A 747 -11.78 62.45 80.83
C THR A 747 -12.03 60.93 80.91
N VAL A 748 -13.26 60.51 81.24
CA VAL A 748 -13.66 59.10 81.37
C VAL A 748 -14.08 58.49 80.03
N GLY A 749 -13.62 57.27 79.74
CA GLY A 749 -14.10 56.45 78.62
C GLY A 749 -13.93 54.96 78.94
N ILE A 750 -14.99 54.32 79.46
CA ILE A 750 -14.99 52.90 79.85
C ILE A 750 -15.41 52.04 78.65
N PHE A 751 -14.67 50.96 78.39
CA PHE A 751 -15.18 49.82 77.63
C PHE A 751 -14.94 48.52 78.40
N THR A 752 -15.96 47.66 78.43
CA THR A 752 -16.06 46.53 79.37
C THR A 752 -15.65 45.21 78.72
N ILE A 753 -14.97 44.36 79.48
CA ILE A 753 -14.60 42.99 79.08
C ILE A 753 -15.84 42.10 79.06
N ALA A 754 -15.95 41.22 78.06
CA ALA A 754 -16.85 40.07 78.09
C ALA A 754 -16.14 38.83 77.54
N VAL A 755 -15.94 37.83 78.40
CA VAL A 755 -15.44 36.49 78.05
C VAL A 755 -16.57 35.49 78.25
N VAL A 756 -16.85 34.64 77.27
CA VAL A 756 -17.47 33.32 77.49
C VAL A 756 -16.82 32.29 76.54
N CYS A 757 -16.60 31.08 77.03
CA CYS A 757 -16.02 29.97 76.28
C CYS A 757 -17.07 29.26 75.41
N SER A 758 -16.64 28.43 74.46
CA SER A 758 -17.44 27.31 73.94
C SER A 758 -16.58 26.06 73.80
N ILE A 759 -17.08 24.93 74.30
CA ILE A 759 -16.39 23.64 74.27
C ILE A 759 -16.94 22.80 73.12
N VAL A 760 -16.07 22.57 72.12
CA VAL A 760 -15.98 21.38 71.26
C VAL A 760 -17.10 21.11 70.22
N LEU A 761 -16.64 20.72 69.01
CA LEU A 761 -17.32 19.99 67.92
C LEU A 761 -18.19 20.68 66.85
N THR A 762 -18.30 22.01 66.77
CA THR A 762 -18.65 22.69 65.49
C THR A 762 -17.81 23.95 65.25
N SER A 763 -17.20 24.04 64.05
CA SER A 763 -16.22 25.08 63.72
C SER A 763 -16.82 26.35 63.11
N LEU A 764 -17.82 26.95 63.78
CA LEU A 764 -18.46 28.21 63.34
C LEU A 764 -18.54 29.22 64.49
N VAL A 765 -17.68 30.23 64.45
CA VAL A 765 -17.69 31.36 65.39
C VAL A 765 -18.22 32.61 64.68
N TRP A 766 -19.33 33.16 65.19
CA TRP A 766 -19.89 34.43 64.71
C TRP A 766 -19.39 35.58 65.59
N VAL A 767 -18.95 36.66 64.96
CA VAL A 767 -18.54 37.91 65.65
C VAL A 767 -19.48 39.03 65.23
N CYS A 768 -20.36 39.46 66.13
CA CYS A 768 -21.27 40.58 65.92
C CYS A 768 -20.72 41.85 66.56
N ILE A 769 -20.43 42.86 65.74
CA ILE A 769 -20.04 44.21 66.21
C ILE A 769 -21.23 45.15 65.96
N ILE A 770 -21.69 45.82 67.01
CA ILE A 770 -22.76 46.83 66.92
C ILE A 770 -22.15 48.21 67.20
N TYR A 771 -22.32 49.14 66.27
CA TYR A 771 -21.89 50.53 66.39
C TYR A 771 -23.10 51.47 66.32
N GLN A 772 -23.17 52.47 67.20
CA GLN A 772 -24.20 53.52 67.16
C GLN A 772 -23.61 54.90 67.46
N THR A 773 -24.01 55.89 66.65
CA THR A 773 -23.77 57.32 66.87
C THR A 773 -24.99 58.11 66.38
N ARG A 774 -25.45 59.14 67.12
CA ARG A 774 -26.69 59.85 66.76
C ARG A 774 -26.73 61.33 67.22
N LYS A 775 -26.76 62.26 66.25
CA LYS A 775 -27.45 63.60 66.16
C LYS A 775 -27.37 64.60 67.35
N LYS A 776 -27.63 65.91 67.25
CA LYS A 776 -28.22 66.89 66.28
C LYS A 776 -27.33 68.19 66.30
N SER A 777 -27.48 69.28 65.52
CA SER A 777 -28.07 69.62 64.20
C SER A 777 -28.00 71.15 63.98
N GLU A 778 -28.20 71.64 62.74
CA GLU A 778 -28.66 73.03 62.41
C GLU A 778 -27.64 74.16 62.75
N GLU A 779 -27.61 75.36 62.13
CA GLU A 779 -28.45 76.04 61.10
C GLU A 779 -27.63 77.16 60.39
N TYR A 780 -28.05 77.64 59.19
CA TYR A 780 -27.72 78.92 58.46
C TYR A 780 -26.23 79.41 58.30
N SER A 781 -25.80 80.18 57.27
CA SER A 781 -26.25 80.46 55.89
C SER A 781 -25.33 81.52 55.19
N VAL A 782 -25.51 81.76 53.87
CA VAL A 782 -25.37 83.09 53.18
C VAL A 782 -23.93 83.67 53.02
N THR A 783 -23.43 84.20 51.88
CA THR A 783 -23.91 84.40 50.48
C THR A 783 -22.77 84.81 49.52
N ASN A 784 -22.96 84.61 48.21
CA ASN A 784 -22.55 85.44 47.04
C ASN A 784 -21.05 85.73 46.75
N THR A 785 -20.59 86.03 45.52
CA THR A 785 -20.99 85.78 44.10
C THR A 785 -19.65 85.88 43.27
N ASP A 786 -19.47 86.09 41.95
CA ASP A 786 -20.22 86.42 40.69
C ASP A 786 -19.35 85.88 39.50
N GLU A 787 -19.68 85.89 38.19
CA GLU A 787 -20.76 86.51 37.40
C GLU A 787 -21.24 85.55 36.26
N THR A 788 -21.22 85.94 34.97
CA THR A 788 -21.58 85.13 33.77
C THR A 788 -20.32 84.67 32.98
N ILE A 789 -20.27 84.15 31.73
CA ILE A 789 -21.00 84.28 30.43
C ILE A 789 -21.08 82.86 29.79
N VAL A 790 -22.17 82.20 29.32
CA VAL A 790 -23.58 82.51 28.92
C VAL A 790 -23.73 83.01 27.45
N PRO A 791 -24.56 82.44 26.54
CA PRO A 791 -25.36 81.17 26.51
C PRO A 791 -25.36 80.49 25.09
N PRO A 792 -26.37 79.70 24.62
CA PRO A 792 -27.53 78.98 25.24
C PRO A 792 -27.45 77.45 24.97
N ASP A 793 -28.46 76.55 24.89
CA ASP A 793 -29.94 76.47 25.02
C ASP A 793 -30.26 74.96 25.38
N VAL A 794 -31.29 74.45 26.06
CA VAL A 794 -32.65 74.89 26.50
C VAL A 794 -33.69 74.91 25.36
N PRO A 795 -35.00 74.57 25.54
CA PRO A 795 -35.76 73.89 26.64
C PRO A 795 -36.10 72.40 26.26
N SER A 796 -36.89 71.52 26.91
CA SER A 796 -37.54 71.27 28.25
C SER A 796 -38.03 69.77 28.24
N TYR A 797 -39.01 69.16 28.94
CA TYR A 797 -40.04 69.50 29.96
C TYR A 797 -40.63 68.19 30.57
N LEU A 798 -41.08 68.20 31.86
CA LEU A 798 -42.20 67.43 32.51
C LEU A 798 -42.33 65.88 32.37
N SER A 799 -42.96 65.08 33.26
CA SER A 799 -43.33 65.23 34.71
C SER A 799 -43.89 63.92 35.34
N SER A 800 -43.67 63.74 36.65
CA SER A 800 -44.58 63.17 37.70
C SER A 800 -45.32 61.80 37.57
N GLN A 801 -45.02 60.92 38.56
CA GLN A 801 -45.94 60.11 39.42
C GLN A 801 -46.89 59.00 38.87
N GLY A 802 -46.91 57.87 39.60
CA GLY A 802 -48.05 56.92 39.74
C GLY A 802 -48.09 55.73 38.75
N THR A 803 -48.58 54.53 39.08
CA THR A 803 -49.07 53.92 40.35
C THR A 803 -48.93 52.38 40.33
N LEU A 804 -49.20 51.70 41.45
CA LEU A 804 -49.10 50.24 41.65
C LEU A 804 -49.97 49.36 40.72
N SER A 805 -49.41 48.21 40.32
CA SER A 805 -49.99 46.84 40.46
C SER A 805 -48.82 45.84 40.27
N ASP A 806 -48.54 44.86 41.12
CA ASP A 806 -49.28 43.60 41.37
C ASP A 806 -49.65 42.85 40.05
N ARG A 807 -49.36 41.55 39.86
CA ARG A 807 -48.99 40.51 40.84
C ARG A 807 -48.44 39.21 40.21
N GLN A 808 -47.91 38.33 41.07
CA GLN A 808 -47.90 36.84 41.06
C GLN A 808 -48.33 36.08 39.77
N GLU A 809 -47.47 35.24 39.19
CA GLU A 809 -47.40 33.75 39.36
C GLU A 809 -48.30 32.93 38.40
N THR A 810 -48.00 31.62 38.31
CA THR A 810 -48.77 30.53 37.67
C THR A 810 -48.95 30.61 36.13
N VAL A 811 -48.51 29.64 35.31
CA VAL A 811 -48.74 28.17 35.23
C VAL A 811 -49.99 27.82 34.39
N VAL A 812 -49.93 26.68 33.67
CA VAL A 812 -50.86 26.21 32.60
C VAL A 812 -50.61 27.03 31.29
N ARG A 813 -50.30 26.44 30.12
CA ARG A 813 -51.12 25.61 29.18
C ARG A 813 -52.42 26.35 28.77
N THR A 814 -52.92 26.26 27.54
CA THR A 814 -52.70 25.25 26.48
C THR A 814 -52.92 25.83 25.07
N GLU A 815 -52.79 24.97 24.06
CA GLU A 815 -53.48 24.96 22.75
C GLU A 815 -54.76 25.83 22.60
N GLY A 816 -55.14 26.30 21.41
CA GLY A 816 -54.59 26.08 20.07
C GLY A 816 -55.66 26.13 18.96
N GLY A 817 -55.26 26.04 17.69
CA GLY A 817 -56.16 26.06 16.53
C GLY A 817 -56.66 27.46 16.13
N HIS A 818 -57.23 27.67 14.93
CA HIS A 818 -57.38 26.76 13.79
C HIS A 818 -57.30 27.51 12.43
N GLN A 819 -57.19 26.71 11.37
CA GLN A 819 -57.48 27.00 9.94
C GLN A 819 -58.65 27.97 9.68
N ALA A 820 -58.84 28.57 8.50
CA ALA A 820 -58.04 28.82 7.28
C ALA A 820 -58.96 29.62 6.30
N ASN A 821 -58.61 29.69 5.01
CA ASN A 821 -59.33 30.40 3.92
C ASN A 821 -59.21 31.95 4.02
N GLY A 822 -58.47 32.67 3.18
CA GLY A 822 -57.62 32.24 2.05
C GLY A 822 -58.11 32.79 0.71
N HIS A 823 -57.69 34.01 0.37
CA HIS A 823 -57.83 34.60 -0.97
C HIS A 823 -56.72 35.63 -1.22
N ILE A 824 -56.30 35.75 -2.49
CA ILE A 824 -55.26 36.67 -3.01
C ILE A 824 -53.84 36.37 -2.49
N GLU A 825 -53.15 35.46 -3.17
CA GLU A 825 -51.69 35.28 -3.06
C GLU A 825 -50.94 36.29 -3.95
N SER A 826 -49.68 36.58 -3.60
CA SER A 826 -48.74 37.24 -4.52
C SER A 826 -47.29 36.91 -4.12
N ASN A 827 -46.36 36.62 -5.02
CA ASN A 827 -46.40 36.09 -6.39
C ASN A 827 -44.92 35.88 -6.75
N GLY A 828 -44.46 34.65 -6.85
CA GLY A 828 -43.23 34.34 -7.58
C GLY A 828 -43.59 34.16 -9.06
N ILE A 829 -42.94 34.89 -9.96
CA ILE A 829 -43.14 34.79 -11.42
C ILE A 829 -41.72 34.81 -12.02
N CYS A 830 -41.18 33.72 -12.61
CA CYS A 830 -41.55 33.03 -13.87
C CYS A 830 -41.21 33.88 -15.11
N PRO A 831 -40.84 33.30 -16.28
CA PRO A 831 -41.20 31.98 -16.84
C PRO A 831 -39.99 31.04 -17.09
N ARG A 832 -40.08 29.87 -17.74
CA ARG A 832 -41.06 28.76 -17.84
C ARG A 832 -40.42 27.65 -18.72
N ASP A 833 -40.84 26.41 -18.48
CA ASP A 833 -41.14 25.30 -19.41
C ASP A 833 -40.64 25.25 -20.88
N ALA A 834 -40.49 23.99 -21.33
CA ALA A 834 -40.76 23.46 -22.68
C ALA A 834 -39.65 23.47 -23.78
N SER A 835 -38.93 22.34 -23.82
CA SER A 835 -38.66 21.51 -25.03
C SER A 835 -38.25 22.16 -26.37
N LEU A 836 -37.01 21.90 -26.80
CA LEU A 836 -36.63 21.29 -28.11
C LEU A 836 -35.09 21.07 -28.21
N PHE A 837 -34.65 20.23 -29.14
CA PHE A 837 -33.23 20.08 -29.58
C PHE A 837 -32.79 21.30 -30.44
N PRO A 838 -31.48 21.58 -30.71
CA PRO A 838 -30.34 20.65 -30.73
C PRO A 838 -28.96 21.13 -30.14
N GLU A 839 -28.02 20.18 -30.10
CA GLU A 839 -26.52 20.21 -30.27
C GLU A 839 -25.57 21.36 -29.80
N VAL A 840 -24.30 20.95 -29.57
CA VAL A 840 -23.00 21.67 -29.58
C VAL A 840 -22.37 22.20 -28.26
N ASP A 841 -21.25 21.55 -27.90
CA ASP A 841 -20.04 21.89 -27.12
C ASP A 841 -19.81 23.23 -26.37
N ALA A 842 -19.16 23.16 -25.19
CA ALA A 842 -17.87 23.84 -24.86
C ALA A 842 -17.31 23.47 -23.45
N HIS A 843 -16.06 23.85 -23.15
CA HIS A 843 -15.33 23.54 -21.89
C HIS A 843 -15.20 24.72 -20.88
N GLY A 844 -15.37 24.45 -19.58
CA GLY A 844 -14.29 24.58 -18.57
C GLY A 844 -14.03 25.87 -17.76
N ILE A 845 -13.16 25.69 -16.74
CA ILE A 845 -12.32 26.67 -15.98
C ILE A 845 -12.90 27.33 -14.71
N THR A 846 -12.01 27.49 -13.71
CA THR A 846 -12.19 27.96 -12.31
C THR A 846 -11.43 29.26 -12.01
N CYS A 847 -11.76 30.02 -10.94
CA CYS A 847 -10.90 31.11 -10.46
C CYS A 847 -10.92 31.41 -8.93
N ARG A 848 -10.00 32.29 -8.49
CA ARG A 848 -9.37 32.42 -7.13
C ARG A 848 -10.08 33.34 -6.11
N PRO A 849 -9.71 33.27 -4.80
CA PRO A 849 -9.93 34.30 -3.76
C PRO A 849 -8.78 35.36 -3.65
N PRO A 850 -8.91 36.46 -2.85
CA PRO A 850 -8.08 37.69 -2.93
C PRO A 850 -7.02 37.93 -1.80
N LYS A 851 -6.39 39.12 -1.81
CA LYS A 851 -5.28 39.63 -0.93
C LYS A 851 -5.69 40.87 -0.10
N LEU A 852 -4.78 41.34 0.81
CA LEU A 852 -4.39 42.73 1.25
C LEU A 852 -4.12 42.77 2.78
N CYS A 853 -3.35 43.68 3.44
CA CYS A 853 -2.19 44.60 3.15
C CYS A 853 -1.76 45.29 4.49
N VAL A 854 -0.68 46.08 4.69
CA VAL A 854 0.73 46.16 4.21
C VAL A 854 1.48 47.27 5.02
N GLY A 855 2.79 47.11 5.33
CA GLY A 855 3.68 48.18 5.84
C GLY A 855 4.76 47.72 6.85
N TYR A 856 5.92 48.39 7.03
CA TYR A 856 6.45 49.59 6.36
C TYR A 856 7.97 49.82 6.67
N ASN A 857 8.85 50.06 5.66
CA ASN A 857 10.23 50.63 5.74
C ASN A 857 11.32 49.94 6.64
N LYS A 858 12.65 50.12 6.47
CA LYS A 858 13.57 50.43 5.33
C LYS A 858 15.03 50.06 5.73
N GLU A 859 15.93 49.96 4.73
CA GLU A 859 17.40 49.69 4.82
C GLU A 859 18.22 50.91 5.37
N PRO A 860 19.59 51.09 5.28
CA PRO A 860 20.65 50.40 4.48
C PRO A 860 22.13 50.28 5.04
N TRP A 861 23.05 49.83 4.15
CA TRP A 861 24.56 49.81 4.19
C TRP A 861 25.22 48.58 4.89
N LYS A 862 26.08 47.74 4.25
CA LYS A 862 27.43 47.89 3.59
C LYS A 862 28.61 47.98 4.60
N VAL A 863 29.83 47.45 4.37
CA VAL A 863 30.45 46.42 3.48
C VAL A 863 31.95 46.24 3.92
N MET A 864 32.68 45.19 3.49
CA MET A 864 34.18 45.04 3.61
C MET A 864 34.77 44.85 5.05
N GLU A 865 36.00 44.32 5.29
CA GLU A 865 36.88 43.36 4.57
C GLU A 865 37.97 42.76 5.51
N LYS A 866 38.49 41.56 5.18
CA LYS A 866 39.88 41.02 5.35
C LYS A 866 40.68 41.07 6.70
N ALA A 867 41.32 39.91 6.97
CA ALA A 867 42.76 39.72 7.34
C ALA A 867 43.26 40.13 8.76
N ASP A 868 44.33 39.54 9.35
CA ASP A 868 45.05 38.27 9.04
C ASP A 868 45.89 37.75 10.25
N GLY A 869 46.22 36.45 10.22
CA GLY A 869 47.29 35.81 11.03
C GLY A 869 47.08 35.73 12.57
N MET A 870 47.76 34.86 13.33
CA MET A 870 48.64 33.70 13.07
C MET A 870 48.31 32.63 14.16
N ARG A 871 48.85 31.40 14.25
CA ARG A 871 50.14 30.83 13.83
C ARG A 871 50.14 29.29 14.02
N GLY A 872 50.90 28.56 13.20
CA GLY A 872 51.46 27.23 13.57
C GLY A 872 50.68 25.98 13.11
N PRO A 873 51.34 24.80 13.00
CA PRO A 873 51.05 23.93 11.86
C PRO A 873 51.03 22.38 12.10
N GLN A 874 50.81 21.68 10.98
CA GLN A 874 51.23 20.28 10.68
C GLN A 874 50.38 19.11 11.22
N LYS A 875 50.79 17.90 10.82
CA LYS A 875 49.93 16.76 10.40
C LYS A 875 50.48 15.41 10.87
N MET A 876 49.55 14.44 10.96
CA MET A 876 49.71 12.98 10.75
C MET A 876 50.47 12.13 11.78
N GLU A 877 49.71 11.22 12.41
CA GLU A 877 50.04 9.77 12.60
C GLU A 877 51.24 9.47 13.55
N PRO A 878 51.63 8.19 13.83
CA PRO A 878 51.06 6.89 13.46
C PRO A 878 50.79 5.94 14.68
N SER A 879 50.70 4.63 14.42
CA SER A 879 50.38 3.52 15.32
C SER A 879 51.52 3.00 16.23
N GLY A 880 51.17 2.28 17.31
CA GLY A 880 52.12 1.53 18.16
C GLY A 880 51.43 0.69 19.27
N PRO A 881 51.93 -0.50 19.72
CA PRO A 881 51.15 -1.43 20.56
C PRO A 881 51.76 -1.85 21.93
N ALA A 882 50.86 -2.26 22.85
CA ALA A 882 50.97 -3.27 23.93
C ALA A 882 52.09 -3.25 25.01
N VAL A 883 51.74 -3.64 26.27
CA VAL A 883 52.47 -4.54 27.23
C VAL A 883 51.99 -4.35 28.71
N CYS A 884 51.98 -5.46 29.50
CA CYS A 884 51.73 -5.59 30.97
C CYS A 884 50.36 -5.19 31.54
N GLY A 885 49.89 -5.75 32.68
CA GLY A 885 50.38 -6.87 33.51
C GLY A 885 49.62 -6.99 34.86
N ASP A 886 49.75 -8.14 35.56
CA ASP A 886 49.66 -8.42 37.03
C ASP A 886 48.52 -7.80 37.92
N CYS A 887 48.07 -8.34 39.07
CA CYS A 887 48.26 -9.59 39.82
C CYS A 887 47.11 -9.76 40.88
N ASN A 888 46.96 -10.97 41.47
CA ASN A 888 46.52 -11.36 42.85
C ASN A 888 45.44 -10.56 43.66
N THR A 889 44.61 -11.17 44.54
CA THR A 889 44.56 -12.55 45.10
C THR A 889 43.09 -13.09 45.14
N GLU A 890 42.45 -13.79 46.12
CA GLU A 890 42.75 -14.25 47.50
C GLU A 890 42.05 -15.60 47.89
N MET A 891 41.22 -15.66 48.94
CA MET A 891 40.63 -16.86 49.59
C MET A 891 39.06 -16.77 49.68
N ASP A 892 38.24 -17.79 50.03
CA ASP A 892 38.52 -19.12 50.61
C ASP A 892 37.39 -20.17 50.39
N SER A 893 37.76 -21.48 50.33
CA SER A 893 36.93 -22.70 50.52
C SER A 893 35.66 -22.93 49.64
N TYR A 894 35.14 -24.15 49.38
CA TYR A 894 35.31 -25.48 50.01
C TYR A 894 35.48 -26.61 48.97
N SER A 895 36.04 -27.75 49.39
CA SER A 895 36.43 -28.89 48.53
C SER A 895 35.45 -30.09 48.52
N LYS A 896 35.40 -30.86 47.41
CA LYS A 896 35.65 -32.33 47.30
C LYS A 896 35.43 -32.86 45.86
N GLU A 897 36.38 -33.59 45.25
CA GLU A 897 36.46 -35.08 45.16
C GLU A 897 35.20 -35.71 44.50
N GLN A 898 35.21 -36.49 43.41
CA GLN A 898 36.17 -37.36 42.65
C GLN A 898 35.64 -37.56 41.19
N ALA A 899 36.25 -38.24 40.20
CA ALA A 899 37.65 -38.50 39.80
C ALA A 899 37.66 -39.23 38.41
N PHE A 900 38.85 -39.34 37.77
CA PHE A 900 39.23 -40.22 36.64
C PHE A 900 38.70 -40.01 35.19
N CYS A 901 39.68 -39.98 34.27
CA CYS A 901 39.60 -40.34 32.83
C CYS A 901 39.79 -41.89 32.67
N PRO A 902 39.71 -42.55 31.48
CA PRO A 902 39.92 -42.01 30.11
C PRO A 902 39.05 -42.66 28.98
N GLN A 903 39.54 -42.56 27.74
CA GLN A 903 39.09 -43.17 26.47
C GLN A 903 39.43 -44.70 26.37
N PRO A 904 39.31 -45.38 25.19
CA PRO A 904 38.23 -45.46 24.18
C PRO A 904 37.76 -46.95 24.02
N VAL A 905 37.93 -47.58 22.83
CA VAL A 905 37.63 -48.99 22.45
C VAL A 905 36.10 -49.26 22.32
N SER A 906 35.46 -49.56 21.16
CA SER A 906 35.72 -50.38 19.95
C SER A 906 35.44 -51.88 20.11
N ARG A 907 35.07 -52.58 19.02
CA ARG A 907 34.73 -54.03 18.91
C ARG A 907 33.35 -54.44 19.47
N ASP A 908 32.66 -55.48 18.95
CA ASP A 908 32.90 -56.25 17.70
C ASP A 908 31.62 -56.85 17.07
N SER A 909 31.82 -57.39 15.87
CA SER A 909 31.04 -58.40 15.11
C SER A 909 29.77 -59.07 15.72
N THR A 910 28.73 -59.30 14.89
CA THR A 910 28.57 -60.60 14.17
C THR A 910 27.58 -60.53 12.99
N GLN A 911 28.00 -61.03 11.82
CA GLN A 911 27.17 -61.69 10.80
C GLN A 911 27.53 -63.21 10.83
N PRO A 912 26.70 -64.12 10.27
CA PRO A 912 26.61 -64.38 8.80
C PRO A 912 25.26 -63.91 8.20
N GLY A 913 24.97 -63.89 6.89
CA GLY A 913 25.40 -64.72 5.73
C GLY A 913 24.37 -65.83 5.45
N THR A 914 23.93 -66.22 4.23
CA THR A 914 24.21 -65.94 2.79
C THR A 914 23.05 -66.59 1.94
N LEU A 915 22.83 -66.52 0.61
CA LEU A 915 23.52 -66.01 -0.60
C LEU A 915 22.52 -65.90 -1.80
N SER A 916 22.64 -64.86 -2.67
CA SER A 916 22.20 -64.75 -4.10
C SER A 916 20.71 -65.02 -4.49
N SER A 917 20.20 -64.81 -5.73
CA SER A 917 20.75 -64.35 -7.03
C SER A 917 19.65 -63.85 -8.02
N GLN A 918 20.05 -62.91 -8.90
CA GLN A 918 19.68 -62.76 -10.33
C GLN A 918 18.28 -62.27 -10.83
N GLU A 919 18.39 -61.29 -11.74
CA GLU A 919 17.53 -60.88 -12.88
C GLU A 919 17.29 -62.03 -13.92
N PRO A 920 16.48 -61.93 -15.03
CA PRO A 920 16.20 -60.68 -15.80
C PRO A 920 14.89 -60.49 -16.63
N SER A 921 14.61 -59.20 -16.89
CA SER A 921 14.19 -58.57 -18.18
C SER A 921 12.92 -58.95 -18.98
N ARG A 922 12.31 -57.89 -19.57
CA ARG A 922 11.51 -57.85 -20.84
C ARG A 922 10.11 -58.50 -20.84
N SER A 923 9.14 -58.05 -21.65
CA SER A 923 9.04 -56.87 -22.56
C SER A 923 7.59 -56.52 -22.94
N ASP A 924 7.35 -55.23 -23.17
CA ASP A 924 6.49 -54.59 -24.21
C ASP A 924 5.14 -55.18 -24.69
N ARG A 925 4.16 -54.26 -24.83
CA ARG A 925 3.02 -54.23 -25.82
C ARG A 925 1.85 -55.22 -25.64
N GLU A 926 0.61 -54.96 -26.11
CA GLU A 926 -0.17 -53.74 -26.45
C GLU A 926 -1.64 -54.17 -26.80
N HIS A 927 -2.54 -53.23 -27.14
CA HIS A 927 -3.92 -53.41 -27.69
C HIS A 927 -5.00 -53.95 -26.69
N SER A 928 -6.14 -53.27 -26.41
CA SER A 928 -7.27 -52.82 -27.27
C SER A 928 -8.18 -53.95 -27.79
N PRO A 929 -9.48 -53.73 -28.11
CA PRO A 929 -10.50 -52.80 -27.54
C PRO A 929 -11.97 -53.37 -27.55
N HIS A 930 -12.98 -52.52 -27.23
CA HIS A 930 -14.40 -52.57 -27.72
C HIS A 930 -15.36 -53.71 -27.21
N GLN A 931 -16.71 -53.63 -27.22
CA GLN A 931 -17.70 -52.53 -27.43
C GLN A 931 -19.14 -52.88 -26.90
N LEU A 932 -19.95 -51.83 -26.64
CA LEU A 932 -21.42 -51.67 -26.84
C LEU A 932 -22.52 -52.56 -26.17
N ASN A 933 -23.61 -51.86 -25.77
CA ASN A 933 -25.05 -52.21 -25.82
C ASN A 933 -25.66 -53.29 -24.89
N SER A 934 -26.95 -53.25 -24.50
CA SER A 934 -27.94 -52.14 -24.38
C SER A 934 -29.28 -52.62 -23.76
N GLY A 935 -29.90 -51.84 -22.84
CA GLY A 935 -31.34 -51.93 -22.47
C GLY A 935 -31.77 -53.08 -21.54
N THR A 936 -33.01 -53.16 -20.99
CA THR A 936 -34.18 -52.24 -20.92
C THR A 936 -35.17 -52.73 -19.82
N ILE A 937 -36.24 -51.96 -19.51
CA ILE A 937 -37.57 -52.33 -18.91
C ILE A 937 -37.82 -52.05 -17.39
N ASP A 938 -39.08 -51.65 -17.14
CA ASP A 938 -39.80 -51.08 -15.98
C ASP A 938 -39.76 -51.77 -14.59
N GLY A 939 -40.36 -51.13 -13.56
CA GLY A 939 -40.60 -51.83 -12.28
C GLY A 939 -41.31 -51.20 -11.05
N SER A 940 -41.84 -49.97 -11.06
CA SER A 940 -42.82 -49.39 -10.07
C SER A 940 -42.64 -49.49 -8.52
N HIS A 941 -42.79 -48.36 -7.82
CA HIS A 941 -43.39 -48.10 -6.46
C HIS A 941 -43.43 -49.21 -5.35
N THR A 942 -43.24 -48.93 -4.04
CA THR A 942 -43.84 -47.83 -3.24
C THR A 942 -43.13 -47.62 -1.87
N ASN A 943 -43.39 -46.50 -1.17
CA ASN A 943 -42.81 -46.10 0.13
C ASN A 943 -43.50 -46.67 1.40
N CYS A 944 -42.79 -46.64 2.54
CA CYS A 944 -43.41 -46.41 3.86
C CYS A 944 -42.48 -45.74 4.92
N ARG A 945 -43.09 -45.22 6.01
CA ARG A 945 -42.50 -44.45 7.14
C ARG A 945 -41.67 -45.35 8.10
N GLY A 946 -40.83 -44.90 9.05
CA GLY A 946 -40.43 -43.55 9.54
C GLY A 946 -40.52 -43.43 11.09
N SER A 947 -39.67 -42.61 11.75
CA SER A 947 -39.76 -42.05 13.15
C SER A 947 -38.55 -42.22 14.11
N LEU A 948 -37.90 -41.09 14.45
CA LEU A 948 -37.31 -40.60 15.74
C LEU A 948 -36.57 -41.50 16.79
N TYR A 949 -35.35 -41.05 17.17
CA TYR A 949 -34.77 -40.71 18.51
C TYR A 949 -35.10 -41.54 19.79
N PRO A 950 -34.17 -41.73 20.78
CA PRO A 950 -33.51 -40.62 21.53
C PRO A 950 -32.01 -40.83 21.92
N SER A 951 -31.49 -40.03 22.86
CA SER A 951 -30.06 -39.82 23.23
C SER A 951 -29.75 -39.96 24.74
N ASN A 952 -28.46 -40.05 25.13
CA ASN A 952 -27.77 -39.27 26.21
C ASN A 952 -26.58 -39.99 26.95
N HIS A 953 -25.74 -39.18 27.62
CA HIS A 953 -24.88 -39.47 28.81
C HIS A 953 -23.64 -40.42 28.66
N ASP A 954 -22.50 -40.24 29.39
CA ASP A 954 -21.90 -39.06 30.07
C ASP A 954 -20.43 -39.32 30.55
N ARG A 955 -19.64 -38.26 30.85
CA ARG A 955 -18.54 -38.09 31.86
C ARG A 955 -17.38 -39.14 32.05
N MET A 956 -16.14 -38.84 32.53
CA MET A 956 -15.29 -37.63 32.70
C MET A 956 -13.87 -37.97 33.28
N LEU A 957 -12.94 -36.99 33.38
CA LEU A 957 -11.67 -36.94 34.18
C LEU A 957 -10.43 -37.72 33.58
N THR A 958 -9.13 -37.32 33.73
CA THR A 958 -8.47 -36.17 34.41
C THR A 958 -7.08 -35.76 33.85
N SER A 959 -6.83 -34.45 33.71
CA SER A 959 -5.61 -33.64 34.03
C SER A 959 -4.16 -34.20 33.98
N LEU A 960 -3.23 -33.48 33.29
CA LEU A 960 -2.08 -32.76 33.92
C LEU A 960 -1.29 -31.82 32.95
N LYS A 961 -0.28 -31.08 33.46
CA LYS A 961 0.38 -29.90 32.82
C LYS A 961 1.92 -30.03 32.69
N LYS A 962 2.55 -29.49 31.62
CA LYS A 962 3.54 -28.35 31.63
C LYS A 962 4.36 -28.15 30.32
N LYS A 963 4.72 -26.87 30.07
CA LYS A 963 5.81 -26.32 29.21
C LYS A 963 7.05 -25.99 30.12
N PRO A 964 8.21 -25.41 29.68
CA PRO A 964 8.55 -24.74 28.40
C PRO A 964 9.94 -25.10 27.78
N GLY A 965 10.36 -24.41 26.71
CA GLY A 965 11.74 -24.43 26.19
C GLY A 965 12.00 -23.52 24.96
N ALA A 966 12.84 -22.50 25.12
CA ALA A 966 13.44 -21.56 24.13
C ALA A 966 14.71 -20.96 24.81
N PRO A 967 15.61 -20.15 24.19
CA PRO A 967 15.52 -19.38 22.93
C PRO A 967 16.81 -19.38 22.06
N LEU A 968 16.90 -18.50 21.05
CA LEU A 968 17.95 -17.44 20.96
C LEU A 968 17.72 -16.48 19.78
N ASP A 969 18.23 -15.26 19.88
CA ASP A 969 17.94 -14.11 18.99
C ASP A 969 18.98 -13.84 17.88
N GLY A 970 18.55 -13.16 16.83
CA GLY A 970 19.41 -12.50 15.83
C GLY A 970 18.82 -11.14 15.42
N LYS A 971 19.51 -10.04 15.76
CA LYS A 971 19.01 -8.66 15.56
C LYS A 971 19.41 -8.08 14.19
N GLY A 972 18.54 -7.28 13.60
CA GLY A 972 18.86 -6.47 12.42
C GLY A 972 17.75 -5.47 12.09
N ALA A 973 17.89 -4.22 12.57
CA ALA A 973 16.94 -3.14 12.29
C ALA A 973 17.68 -1.93 11.72
N SER A 974 17.13 -1.33 10.66
CA SER A 974 17.64 -0.09 10.06
C SER A 974 16.48 0.77 9.58
N SER A 975 16.12 1.78 10.36
CA SER A 975 15.20 2.84 9.94
C SER A 975 15.96 3.90 9.17
N TRP A 976 15.38 4.41 8.07
CA TRP A 976 15.78 5.65 7.42
C TRP A 976 14.54 6.43 7.00
N THR A 977 14.11 7.36 7.85
CA THR A 977 13.24 8.46 7.47
C THR A 977 14.05 9.51 6.70
N LEU A 978 13.45 10.11 5.67
CA LEU A 978 13.92 11.37 5.08
C LEU A 978 12.73 12.15 4.51
N ALA A 979 12.80 13.47 4.63
CA ALA A 979 11.65 14.38 4.46
C ALA A 979 11.71 15.19 3.15
N ARG A 980 10.65 16.00 2.91
CA ARG A 980 10.50 16.88 1.75
C ARG A 980 11.47 18.06 1.74
N LEU A 981 11.95 18.40 0.54
CA LEU A 981 12.21 19.75 -0.01
C LEU A 981 11.81 19.65 -1.52
N CYS A 982 11.10 20.59 -2.18
CA CYS A 982 11.42 22.00 -2.48
C CYS A 982 12.68 22.13 -3.37
N GLU A 983 12.70 22.84 -4.51
CA GLU A 983 11.74 23.80 -5.11
C GLU A 983 11.77 23.73 -6.68
N PRO A 984 11.13 24.64 -7.48
CA PRO A 984 10.78 24.37 -8.89
C PRO A 984 11.70 25.04 -9.94
N ASP A 985 11.35 24.85 -11.22
CA ASP A 985 11.67 25.80 -12.30
C ASP A 985 10.50 25.91 -13.30
N THR A 986 10.22 27.14 -13.78
CA THR A 986 9.16 27.41 -14.77
C THR A 986 9.52 28.59 -15.66
N ILE A 987 9.60 28.38 -16.99
CA ILE A 987 9.64 29.38 -18.08
C ILE A 987 9.58 28.60 -19.42
N ASP A 988 9.02 29.08 -20.54
CA ASP A 988 7.87 29.95 -20.84
C ASP A 988 7.58 29.83 -22.37
N LEU A 989 6.56 30.53 -22.89
CA LEU A 989 6.36 30.93 -24.30
C LEU A 989 5.98 29.86 -25.36
N GLN A 990 4.68 29.80 -25.66
CA GLN A 990 4.11 29.74 -27.03
C GLN A 990 4.67 30.89 -27.91
N PRO A 991 4.66 30.84 -29.28
CA PRO A 991 3.43 30.62 -30.07
C PRO A 991 3.53 30.03 -31.51
N SER A 992 2.35 29.68 -32.08
CA SER A 992 1.96 29.82 -33.52
C SER A 992 2.75 29.04 -34.62
N SER A 993 2.21 28.75 -35.82
CA SER A 993 0.84 28.59 -36.36
C SER A 993 0.92 28.00 -37.79
N THR A 994 -0.23 27.70 -38.42
CA THR A 994 -0.46 27.65 -39.89
C THR A 994 0.43 26.75 -40.77
N LEU A 995 -0.16 25.74 -41.44
CA LEU A 995 -0.41 25.77 -42.91
C LEU A 995 -1.09 24.48 -43.43
N THR A 996 -1.99 24.67 -44.40
CA THR A 996 -2.58 23.69 -45.33
C THR A 996 -2.53 24.31 -46.74
N PRO A 997 -3.01 23.67 -47.84
CA PRO A 997 -3.37 22.27 -48.09
C PRO A 997 -2.57 21.66 -49.28
N GLY A 998 -2.96 20.47 -49.78
CA GLY A 998 -2.40 19.90 -51.02
C GLY A 998 -3.14 18.66 -51.56
N SER A 999 -4.15 18.88 -52.40
CA SER A 999 -4.77 17.89 -53.31
C SER A 999 -4.50 18.31 -54.77
N PRO A 1000 -4.58 17.44 -55.80
CA PRO A 1000 -5.84 16.81 -56.31
C PRO A 1000 -5.61 15.31 -56.69
N GLU A 1001 -6.36 14.57 -57.53
CA GLU A 1001 -7.46 14.88 -58.47
C GLU A 1001 -8.39 13.66 -58.78
N LEU A 1002 -9.49 13.96 -59.49
CA LEU A 1002 -10.66 13.26 -60.05
C LEU A 1002 -10.48 11.82 -60.65
N THR A 1003 -11.48 11.06 -61.16
CA THR A 1003 -12.79 11.34 -61.82
C THR A 1003 -13.88 10.25 -61.68
N GLU A 1004 -15.15 10.70 -61.51
CA GLU A 1004 -16.41 10.26 -62.23
C GLU A 1004 -16.94 8.81 -62.19
N ALA A 1005 -18.24 8.50 -62.42
CA ALA A 1005 -19.56 9.20 -62.36
C ALA A 1005 -20.66 8.12 -62.67
N SER A 1006 -22.00 8.29 -62.56
CA SER A 1006 -22.92 9.38 -62.15
C SER A 1006 -23.96 8.76 -61.15
N SER A 1007 -25.27 9.04 -61.00
CA SER A 1007 -26.37 9.81 -61.65
C SER A 1007 -27.46 10.06 -60.55
N ALA A 1008 -28.71 10.54 -60.69
CA ALA A 1008 -29.51 11.47 -61.53
C ALA A 1008 -31.02 11.03 -61.43
N PHE A 1009 -32.07 11.87 -61.27
CA PHE A 1009 -32.13 13.28 -60.84
C PHE A 1009 -33.40 13.67 -59.97
N PRO A 1010 -34.42 14.55 -60.27
CA PRO A 1010 -34.94 15.48 -59.23
C PRO A 1010 -36.51 15.49 -58.93
N PRO A 1011 -37.36 16.55 -59.04
CA PRO A 1011 -38.01 17.10 -57.81
C PRO A 1011 -39.52 17.57 -57.81
N VAL A 1012 -40.13 17.66 -56.60
CA VAL A 1012 -40.80 18.83 -55.91
C VAL A 1012 -41.50 19.92 -56.77
N PRO A 1013 -42.78 20.41 -56.51
CA PRO A 1013 -43.15 21.23 -55.32
C PRO A 1013 -44.64 21.40 -54.83
N SER A 1014 -44.83 22.02 -53.64
CA SER A 1014 -45.93 22.96 -53.20
C SER A 1014 -47.41 22.47 -53.14
N GLU A 1015 -48.41 23.04 -52.41
CA GLU A 1015 -48.56 24.18 -51.45
C GLU A 1015 -49.90 24.03 -50.63
N GLY A 1016 -50.18 24.90 -49.62
CA GLY A 1016 -51.56 25.14 -49.11
C GLY A 1016 -51.78 25.28 -47.58
N GLN A 1017 -52.80 26.04 -47.13
CA GLN A 1017 -53.04 26.41 -45.70
C GLN A 1017 -54.52 26.37 -45.22
N HIS A 1018 -54.70 26.18 -43.90
CA HIS A 1018 -55.78 26.60 -42.97
C HIS A 1018 -57.23 26.94 -43.46
N LEU A 1019 -58.26 26.39 -42.76
CA LEU A 1019 -59.16 27.17 -41.86
C LEU A 1019 -60.19 26.32 -41.05
N LEU A 1020 -60.90 26.99 -40.13
CA LEU A 1020 -61.77 26.51 -39.03
C LEU A 1020 -63.13 25.89 -39.44
N LEU A 1021 -63.68 24.96 -38.63
CA LEU A 1021 -64.98 25.09 -37.92
C LEU A 1021 -65.31 23.89 -36.99
N SER A 1022 -66.49 23.85 -36.35
CA SER A 1022 -66.75 23.17 -35.06
C SER A 1022 -68.01 22.26 -34.94
N ASN A 1023 -67.95 21.29 -34.01
CA ASN A 1023 -69.04 20.60 -33.27
C ASN A 1023 -70.09 19.71 -34.01
N GLY A 1024 -70.29 18.46 -33.55
CA GLY A 1024 -71.45 17.64 -33.95
C GLY A 1024 -71.53 16.16 -33.48
N HIS A 1025 -72.01 15.91 -32.25
CA HIS A 1025 -72.82 14.76 -31.74
C HIS A 1025 -72.75 13.31 -32.33
N PHE A 1026 -72.59 12.32 -31.42
CA PHE A 1026 -73.37 11.05 -31.18
C PHE A 1026 -74.07 10.26 -32.34
N PRO A 1027 -74.19 8.90 -32.27
CA PRO A 1027 -74.81 8.18 -31.12
C PRO A 1027 -74.38 6.70 -30.79
N LYS A 1028 -74.80 6.21 -29.59
CA LYS A 1028 -75.44 4.91 -29.18
C LYS A 1028 -75.12 3.57 -29.88
N ALA A 1029 -75.31 2.35 -29.32
CA ALA A 1029 -75.56 1.76 -27.98
C ALA A 1029 -75.46 0.18 -28.16
N CYS A 1030 -75.63 -0.78 -27.22
CA CYS A 1030 -76.64 -1.01 -26.16
C CYS A 1030 -76.23 -2.18 -25.22
N ASP A 1031 -76.70 -2.14 -23.95
CA ASP A 1031 -77.24 -3.22 -23.08
C ASP A 1031 -76.45 -4.53 -22.78
N SER A 1032 -76.60 -5.22 -21.63
CA SER A 1032 -77.56 -5.10 -20.50
C SER A 1032 -76.97 -5.46 -19.11
N SER A 1033 -77.66 -5.04 -18.02
CA SER A 1033 -77.51 -5.48 -16.60
C SER A 1033 -78.56 -6.56 -16.22
N PRO A 1034 -78.69 -7.09 -14.96
CA PRO A 1034 -79.02 -6.41 -13.67
C PRO A 1034 -77.98 -6.66 -12.52
N GLU A 1035 -77.86 -5.93 -11.40
CA GLU A 1035 -78.75 -5.61 -10.23
C GLU A 1035 -79.04 -6.79 -9.24
N SER A 1036 -79.13 -6.66 -7.89
CA SER A 1036 -79.11 -5.49 -6.97
C SER A 1036 -78.73 -5.80 -5.48
N THR A 1037 -78.67 -4.72 -4.68
CA THR A 1037 -78.39 -4.37 -3.25
C THR A 1037 -79.35 -4.90 -2.15
N PRO A 1038 -79.32 -4.49 -0.83
CA PRO A 1038 -78.27 -3.95 0.11
C PRO A 1038 -78.32 -4.49 1.61
N LEU A 1039 -77.46 -3.91 2.49
CA LEU A 1039 -77.47 -3.94 4.00
C LEU A 1039 -76.97 -5.25 4.68
N THR A 1040 -76.52 -5.36 5.95
CA THR A 1040 -76.19 -4.47 7.12
C THR A 1040 -75.06 -5.16 7.96
N GLY A 1041 -74.50 -4.73 9.13
CA GLY A 1041 -74.68 -3.58 10.04
C GLY A 1041 -73.93 -3.75 11.39
N GLN A 1042 -73.99 -2.74 12.29
CA GLN A 1042 -73.40 -2.65 13.67
C GLN A 1042 -71.86 -2.64 13.88
N LEU A 1043 -71.45 -1.86 14.89
CA LEU A 1043 -70.12 -1.60 15.51
C LEU A 1043 -70.26 -1.90 17.03
N PRO A 1044 -69.21 -2.05 17.89
CA PRO A 1044 -67.94 -1.28 17.92
C PRO A 1044 -66.65 -2.11 18.19
N GLY A 1045 -65.42 -1.54 18.20
CA GLY A 1045 -64.99 -0.18 17.83
C GLY A 1045 -63.54 0.14 18.28
N LYS A 1046 -63.06 1.35 17.92
CA LYS A 1046 -61.68 1.90 18.09
C LYS A 1046 -60.60 1.14 17.29
N ARG A 1047 -60.07 1.60 16.14
CA ARG A 1047 -59.44 2.90 15.76
C ARG A 1047 -58.15 3.23 16.54
N SER A 1048 -57.04 3.64 15.90
CA SER A 1048 -56.80 3.84 14.45
C SER A 1048 -55.32 3.96 14.05
N VAL A 1049 -55.00 3.48 12.85
CA VAL A 1049 -53.84 3.89 12.00
C VAL A 1049 -54.32 4.97 11.01
N PRO A 1050 -53.45 5.80 10.40
CA PRO A 1050 -52.86 5.46 9.08
C PRO A 1050 -51.36 5.87 8.98
N LEU A 1051 -50.46 5.35 8.10
CA LEU A 1051 -50.52 5.00 6.66
C LEU A 1051 -50.67 6.26 5.76
N LEU A 1052 -49.99 6.50 4.64
CA LEU A 1052 -48.96 5.84 3.79
C LEU A 1052 -48.11 6.99 3.14
N PHE A 1053 -47.00 6.83 2.40
CA PHE A 1053 -46.79 6.04 1.17
C PHE A 1053 -45.30 5.81 0.84
N ALA A 1054 -45.05 5.00 -0.21
CA ALA A 1054 -43.75 4.48 -0.65
C ALA A 1054 -42.90 5.46 -1.50
N PRO A 1055 -41.57 5.24 -1.61
CA PRO A 1055 -40.67 6.02 -2.47
C PRO A 1055 -40.73 5.60 -3.96
N LYS A 1056 -40.24 6.47 -4.84
CA LYS A 1056 -39.94 6.17 -6.25
C LYS A 1056 -38.84 7.09 -6.77
N ILE A 1057 -38.02 6.55 -7.68
CA ILE A 1057 -36.77 7.12 -8.26
C ILE A 1057 -35.64 7.11 -7.23
#